data_AF-A0A6L7WQM9-F1
#
_entry.id   AF-A0A6L7WQM9-F1
#
_cell.length_a   1.000
_cell.length_b   1.000
_cell.length_c   1.000
_cell.angle_alpha   90.00
_cell.angle_beta   90.00
_cell.angle_gamma   90.00
#
_symmetry.space_group_name_H-M   'P 1'
#
loop_
_entity.id
_entity.type
_entity.pdbx_description
1 polymer ?
#
loop_
_entity_poly.entity_id
_entity_poly.type
_entity_poly.pdbx_seq_one_letter_code
_entity_poly.pdbx_strand_id
1 'polypeptide(L)'
;MRSSRSLQALAAVLLFTAGLSWPAAQGQEVTTADLEQAATDTSSWLMYGRDYHGQRFVELDQITPDNVDRLHPAWVFATGGENRGLEATPLVHEGVIYLSADESRVFALDARTGARKWGFEPEMSDEVERVYCCGSNNRGVALFGELVYVGTMDARLIALHKDTGAVAWETVVIDWRQGYSITGAPLVVNGMVLTGVAGGEYGIRGFVKAYDALTGELRWTSYTIPGPGEPGNETWPGDTWRNGGAPTWTTGAFDPELNLVYWNTGNAAPWNCHVRKGDNQWSAATVAIDADNGDIRWGFQYTPWDCWDYDAVSTPVLADVTLRDHGPVKALFHHDKNGFFYALDRTDGRFLYGEPIVPGINWAFGLDPQTGRPEINPDMLAQSGGPEVGPIIPSLEGAIDWQPLAFNPDLGTLYFMSNQWAMGYRFWAEDQFEPPTNGEAYLGGDYQQYLTSDNPGNFVGFDVVEQEVLWRVVSPAPFWAGAVATSSGLVFTGDMRGYFMAIDARSGEVLWQFQTGSGIIGSPITYELDGTQYVAVPSGGIGGDMIFYYTEPKAGNLWVFALDGGPREVQAGTNLTPLPGGLPRVGEPGHTLGGRVLPGYGFEPTEGSEPVAPGAPAEPDPSSAPEARSEVDPTTAPGAPAEVDPPSAPDASSVPDASGAANPLQGDAAAISAGERIYRERCVICHRSGSGAGPSLFRSGLPLGRFLDTVNRGRPGTNMPAFEELLSPDDIWQVHAFLMSRDAL
;
A
#
# COMPACT_ATOMS: atom_id res chain seq x y z
N MET A 1 63.23 -11.60 -71.38
CA MET A 1 64.26 -10.72 -70.77
C MET A 1 63.93 -10.55 -69.29
N ARG A 2 64.92 -10.23 -68.42
CA ARG A 2 64.82 -9.66 -67.05
C ARG A 2 63.51 -9.93 -66.26
N SER A 3 63.47 -10.88 -65.31
CA SER A 3 63.95 -10.82 -63.90
C SER A 3 62.99 -10.09 -62.93
N SER A 4 62.66 -10.58 -61.73
CA SER A 4 63.10 -11.81 -61.01
C SER A 4 62.39 -12.02 -59.66
N ARG A 5 62.23 -13.31 -59.24
CA ARG A 5 62.13 -13.83 -57.85
C ARG A 5 60.89 -13.44 -57.01
N SER A 6 60.39 -14.28 -56.08
CA SER A 6 60.58 -15.73 -55.82
C SER A 6 59.49 -16.28 -54.87
N LEU A 7 59.30 -17.61 -54.83
CA LEU A 7 58.35 -18.29 -53.94
C LEU A 7 58.76 -18.25 -52.45
N GLN A 8 57.76 -18.24 -51.56
CA GLN A 8 57.58 -19.13 -50.38
C GLN A 8 56.11 -18.91 -49.90
N ALA A 9 55.23 -19.90 -49.69
CA ALA A 9 55.28 -21.23 -49.04
C ALA A 9 54.83 -21.20 -47.57
N LEU A 10 54.00 -22.18 -47.19
CA LEU A 10 53.24 -22.23 -45.93
C LEU A 10 54.11 -22.12 -44.66
N ALA A 11 53.62 -21.36 -43.69
CA ALA A 11 53.82 -21.60 -42.27
C ALA A 11 52.46 -21.52 -41.57
N ALA A 12 52.05 -22.57 -40.87
CA ALA A 12 50.78 -22.60 -40.13
C ALA A 12 51.00 -22.04 -38.72
N VAL A 13 50.16 -21.08 -38.32
CA VAL A 13 50.06 -20.61 -36.93
C VAL A 13 48.63 -20.87 -36.47
N LEU A 14 48.47 -21.89 -35.63
CA LEU A 14 47.23 -22.15 -34.90
C LEU A 14 47.12 -21.09 -33.79
N LEU A 15 46.33 -20.04 -34.03
CA LEU A 15 45.91 -19.15 -32.96
C LEU A 15 44.81 -19.83 -32.15
N PHE A 16 45.17 -20.25 -30.94
CA PHE A 16 44.23 -20.70 -29.91
C PHE A 16 43.39 -19.50 -29.43
N THR A 17 42.32 -19.17 -30.17
CA THR A 17 41.22 -18.36 -29.62
C THR A 17 40.37 -19.26 -28.73
N ALA A 18 40.90 -19.63 -27.57
CA ALA A 18 40.13 -20.22 -26.50
C ALA A 18 39.17 -19.15 -25.99
N GLY A 19 37.94 -19.15 -26.52
CA GLY A 19 36.88 -18.30 -26.04
C GLY A 19 36.54 -18.68 -24.61
N LEU A 20 37.07 -17.95 -23.64
CA LEU A 20 36.60 -17.98 -22.27
C LEU A 20 35.23 -17.30 -22.20
N SER A 21 34.22 -18.00 -22.71
CA SER A 21 32.86 -17.80 -22.24
C SER A 21 32.83 -18.20 -20.77
N TRP A 22 33.03 -17.23 -19.88
CA TRP A 22 32.47 -17.37 -18.55
C TRP A 22 30.98 -17.67 -18.73
N PRO A 23 30.45 -18.77 -18.17
CA PRO A 23 29.02 -18.82 -17.95
C PRO A 23 28.71 -17.66 -17.01
N ALA A 24 27.85 -16.74 -17.45
CA ALA A 24 27.09 -15.97 -16.48
C ALA A 24 26.35 -17.00 -15.64
N ALA A 25 26.49 -16.92 -14.31
CA ALA A 25 25.68 -17.74 -13.42
C ALA A 25 24.27 -17.15 -13.46
N GLN A 26 23.47 -17.61 -14.43
CA GLN A 26 22.04 -17.38 -14.43
C GLN A 26 21.49 -18.03 -13.17
N GLY A 27 20.83 -17.23 -12.32
CA GLY A 27 20.15 -17.76 -11.14
C GLY A 27 19.05 -18.73 -11.56
N GLN A 28 18.68 -19.68 -10.70
CA GLN A 28 17.60 -20.62 -10.94
C GLN A 28 16.28 -19.91 -11.27
N GLU A 29 15.68 -20.24 -12.42
CA GLU A 29 14.34 -19.75 -12.81
C GLU A 29 13.28 -20.28 -11.84
N VAL A 30 12.29 -19.46 -11.46
CA VAL A 30 11.20 -19.92 -10.57
C VAL A 30 10.17 -20.71 -11.40
N THR A 31 10.11 -22.02 -11.23
CA THR A 31 9.21 -22.89 -12.00
C THR A 31 7.87 -23.11 -11.30
N THR A 32 6.87 -23.63 -12.02
CA THR A 32 5.57 -24.04 -11.43
C THR A 32 5.76 -25.04 -10.29
N ALA A 33 6.73 -25.95 -10.44
CA ALA A 33 7.02 -26.97 -9.43
C ALA A 33 7.61 -26.37 -8.14
N ASP A 34 8.38 -25.27 -8.23
CA ASP A 34 8.89 -24.55 -7.07
C ASP A 34 7.75 -23.80 -6.35
N LEU A 35 6.80 -23.24 -7.10
CA LEU A 35 5.59 -22.62 -6.54
C LEU A 35 4.65 -23.65 -5.87
N GLU A 36 4.46 -24.82 -6.48
CA GLU A 36 3.68 -25.95 -5.93
C GLU A 36 4.31 -26.52 -4.65
N GLN A 37 5.64 -26.68 -4.62
CA GLN A 37 6.37 -27.21 -3.46
C GLN A 37 6.74 -26.13 -2.42
N ALA A 38 6.41 -24.86 -2.69
CA ALA A 38 6.88 -23.70 -1.94
C ALA A 38 6.76 -23.88 -0.43
N ALA A 39 5.65 -24.42 0.08
CA ALA A 39 5.40 -24.63 1.51
C ALA A 39 6.54 -25.38 2.26
N THR A 40 7.33 -26.19 1.55
CA THR A 40 8.45 -26.96 2.13
C THR A 40 9.83 -26.31 1.98
N ASP A 41 9.98 -25.26 1.17
CA ASP A 41 11.26 -24.54 1.01
C ASP A 41 11.43 -23.48 2.09
N THR A 42 12.24 -23.75 3.12
CA THR A 42 12.54 -22.78 4.18
C THR A 42 13.44 -21.62 3.73
N SER A 43 14.08 -21.70 2.57
CA SER A 43 15.04 -20.70 2.07
C SER A 43 14.41 -19.62 1.18
N SER A 44 13.20 -19.87 0.66
CA SER A 44 12.49 -18.97 -0.25
C SER A 44 11.10 -18.57 0.26
N TRP A 45 10.62 -17.43 -0.22
CA TRP A 45 9.25 -16.95 -0.04
C TRP A 45 8.77 -16.46 -1.41
N LEU A 46 8.23 -17.38 -2.23
CA LEU A 46 8.08 -17.18 -3.68
C LEU A 46 6.81 -16.43 -4.10
N MET A 47 5.83 -16.27 -3.20
CA MET A 47 4.55 -15.63 -3.51
C MET A 47 3.95 -14.94 -2.26
N TYR A 48 3.02 -14.00 -2.47
CA TYR A 48 2.41 -13.18 -1.41
C TYR A 48 1.95 -14.00 -0.20
N GLY A 49 1.22 -15.10 -0.44
CA GLY A 49 0.64 -15.96 0.60
C GLY A 49 1.60 -16.95 1.28
N ARG A 50 2.93 -16.86 1.08
CA ARG A 50 3.96 -17.89 1.36
C ARG A 50 3.90 -19.09 0.43
N ASP A 51 2.71 -19.62 0.24
CA ASP A 51 2.35 -20.82 -0.51
C ASP A 51 0.97 -20.62 -1.15
N TYR A 52 0.56 -21.53 -2.04
CA TYR A 52 -0.73 -21.41 -2.73
C TYR A 52 -1.94 -21.48 -1.78
N HIS A 53 -1.80 -22.15 -0.64
CA HIS A 53 -2.85 -22.24 0.38
C HIS A 53 -2.91 -21.00 1.29
N GLY A 54 -1.99 -20.04 1.13
CA GLY A 54 -1.98 -18.79 1.89
C GLY A 54 -1.58 -18.94 3.36
N GLN A 55 -0.97 -20.06 3.78
CA GLN A 55 -0.87 -20.40 5.20
C GLN A 55 0.13 -19.54 5.99
N ARG A 56 1.13 -18.93 5.35
CA ARG A 56 2.19 -18.13 6.02
C ARG A 56 2.86 -18.86 7.19
N PHE A 57 2.96 -20.18 7.08
CA PHE A 57 3.69 -21.05 8.00
C PHE A 57 5.09 -21.33 7.45
N VAL A 58 6.07 -21.48 8.34
CA VAL A 58 7.43 -21.92 7.97
C VAL A 58 7.97 -22.90 9.00
N GLU A 59 8.43 -24.06 8.53
CA GLU A 59 9.09 -25.09 9.35
C GLU A 59 10.54 -24.69 9.71
N LEU A 60 10.70 -23.60 10.47
CA LEU A 60 11.98 -23.14 11.00
C LEU A 60 11.93 -22.95 12.52
N ASP A 61 12.90 -23.57 13.22
CA ASP A 61 12.96 -23.63 14.67
C ASP A 61 14.28 -23.10 15.28
N GLN A 62 15.09 -22.36 14.51
CA GLN A 62 16.31 -21.74 15.03
C GLN A 62 15.97 -20.60 16.01
N ILE A 63 14.91 -19.83 15.73
CA ILE A 63 14.34 -18.81 16.63
C ILE A 63 13.17 -19.44 17.40
N THR A 64 13.23 -19.42 18.72
CA THR A 64 12.28 -20.12 19.62
C THR A 64 11.88 -19.24 20.82
N PRO A 65 10.80 -19.59 21.54
CA PRO A 65 10.45 -18.92 22.80
C PRO A 65 11.60 -18.84 23.82
N ASP A 66 12.50 -19.83 23.85
CA ASP A 66 13.65 -19.91 24.76
C ASP A 66 14.84 -18.99 24.37
N ASN A 67 14.83 -18.38 23.16
CA ASN A 67 15.98 -17.60 22.65
C ASN A 67 15.63 -16.29 21.92
N VAL A 68 14.35 -16.00 21.69
CA VAL A 68 13.91 -14.82 20.92
C VAL A 68 14.23 -13.50 21.63
N ASP A 69 14.50 -13.51 22.94
CA ASP A 69 15.00 -12.35 23.69
C ASP A 69 16.34 -11.80 23.15
N ARG A 70 17.12 -12.64 22.46
CA ARG A 70 18.38 -12.29 21.79
C ARG A 70 18.21 -11.71 20.39
N LEU A 71 17.00 -11.69 19.82
CA LEU A 71 16.75 -11.26 18.44
C LEU A 71 17.10 -9.77 18.27
N HIS A 72 17.87 -9.44 17.24
CA HIS A 72 18.34 -8.07 16.97
C HIS A 72 18.43 -7.76 15.47
N PRO A 73 18.38 -6.48 15.06
CA PRO A 73 18.57 -6.11 13.66
C PRO A 73 19.91 -6.59 13.12
N ALA A 74 19.87 -7.36 12.03
CA ALA A 74 21.03 -7.72 11.24
C ALA A 74 21.36 -6.62 10.21
N TRP A 75 20.33 -6.04 9.58
CA TRP A 75 20.43 -4.87 8.69
C TRP A 75 19.07 -4.17 8.52
N VAL A 76 19.08 -2.99 7.91
CA VAL A 76 17.88 -2.21 7.53
C VAL A 76 18.10 -1.55 6.16
N PHE A 77 17.07 -1.54 5.32
CA PHE A 77 17.06 -0.86 4.01
C PHE A 77 15.94 0.17 3.96
N ALA A 78 16.27 1.44 3.70
CA ALA A 78 15.29 2.50 3.53
C ALA A 78 14.83 2.62 2.06
N THR A 79 13.52 2.59 1.81
CA THR A 79 12.94 2.68 0.45
C THR A 79 12.98 4.09 -0.14
N GLY A 80 13.06 5.11 0.72
CA GLY A 80 13.03 6.52 0.32
C GLY A 80 11.72 6.90 -0.39
N GLY A 81 11.75 7.95 -1.21
CA GLY A 81 10.53 8.50 -1.82
C GLY A 81 9.70 9.30 -0.80
N GLU A 82 8.38 9.34 -0.98
CA GLU A 82 7.48 10.08 -0.10
C GLU A 82 7.07 9.31 1.17
N ASN A 83 7.28 8.00 1.20
CA ASN A 83 6.95 7.10 2.32
C ASN A 83 5.43 7.17 2.63
N ARG A 84 4.61 6.98 1.58
CA ARG A 84 3.14 7.08 1.66
C ARG A 84 2.49 5.85 2.30
N GLY A 85 3.05 4.66 2.09
CA GLY A 85 2.59 3.40 2.67
C GLY A 85 3.52 2.24 2.30
N LEU A 86 3.80 1.32 3.23
CA LEU A 86 4.64 0.15 2.97
C LEU A 86 3.90 -1.16 3.33
N GLU A 87 2.86 -1.47 2.56
CA GLU A 87 1.98 -2.64 2.71
C GLU A 87 2.58 -3.98 2.23
N ALA A 88 3.80 -3.99 1.72
CA ALA A 88 4.34 -5.16 1.02
C ALA A 88 4.41 -6.43 1.89
N THR A 89 4.21 -7.60 1.27
CA THR A 89 4.94 -8.82 1.64
C THR A 89 6.23 -8.86 0.79
N PRO A 90 7.43 -8.86 1.40
CA PRO A 90 8.66 -9.12 0.65
C PRO A 90 8.70 -10.57 0.14
N LEU A 91 9.24 -10.79 -1.05
CA LEU A 91 9.52 -12.14 -1.57
C LEU A 91 11.02 -12.45 -1.47
N VAL A 92 11.36 -13.73 -1.33
CA VAL A 92 12.76 -14.21 -1.24
C VAL A 92 12.99 -15.33 -2.25
N HIS A 93 14.06 -15.22 -3.03
CA HIS A 93 14.56 -16.30 -3.89
C HIS A 93 16.08 -16.17 -4.07
N GLU A 94 16.84 -17.27 -3.99
CA GLU A 94 18.32 -17.31 -4.13
C GLU A 94 19.11 -16.30 -3.23
N GLY A 95 18.55 -15.92 -2.08
CA GLY A 95 19.13 -14.89 -1.22
C GLY A 95 19.02 -13.46 -1.79
N VAL A 96 18.04 -13.22 -2.66
CA VAL A 96 17.57 -11.90 -3.08
C VAL A 96 16.20 -11.64 -2.45
N ILE A 97 16.03 -10.48 -1.82
CA ILE A 97 14.71 -9.98 -1.43
C ILE A 97 14.18 -9.08 -2.54
N TYR A 98 12.93 -9.32 -2.94
CA TYR A 98 12.15 -8.44 -3.81
C TYR A 98 11.08 -7.74 -2.97
N LEU A 99 11.06 -6.40 -3.02
CA LEU A 99 10.23 -5.54 -2.19
C LEU A 99 9.59 -4.46 -3.06
N SER A 100 8.27 -4.31 -3.00
CA SER A 100 7.60 -3.12 -3.54
C SER A 100 7.35 -2.05 -2.47
N ALA A 101 7.05 -0.83 -2.91
CA ALA A 101 6.79 0.33 -2.07
C ALA A 101 5.72 1.25 -2.71
N ASP A 102 5.48 2.40 -2.08
CA ASP A 102 4.63 3.48 -2.58
C ASP A 102 5.02 3.95 -3.99
N GLU A 103 4.02 4.40 -4.75
CA GLU A 103 4.05 4.65 -6.21
C GLU A 103 4.50 3.43 -7.04
N SER A 104 4.17 2.22 -6.58
CA SER A 104 4.44 0.94 -7.26
C SER A 104 5.92 0.70 -7.60
N ARG A 105 6.83 1.33 -6.85
CA ARG A 105 8.28 1.15 -6.97
C ARG A 105 8.67 -0.26 -6.53
N VAL A 106 9.72 -0.83 -7.11
CA VAL A 106 10.22 -2.19 -6.80
C VAL A 106 11.73 -2.18 -6.59
N PHE A 107 12.21 -2.91 -5.60
CA PHE A 107 13.62 -3.06 -5.27
C PHE A 107 14.02 -4.54 -5.23
N ALA A 108 15.23 -4.86 -5.71
CA ALA A 108 15.91 -6.11 -5.39
C ALA A 108 17.09 -5.83 -4.46
N LEU A 109 17.17 -6.57 -3.36
CA LEU A 109 18.15 -6.40 -2.29
C LEU A 109 18.92 -7.71 -2.08
N ASP A 110 20.20 -7.63 -1.75
CA ASP A 110 20.94 -8.78 -1.23
C ASP A 110 20.48 -9.11 0.20
N ALA A 111 19.94 -10.31 0.40
CA ALA A 111 19.28 -10.68 1.66
C ALA A 111 20.24 -10.87 2.85
N ARG A 112 21.56 -10.91 2.60
CA ARG A 112 22.60 -11.02 3.64
C ARG A 112 23.03 -9.67 4.19
N THR A 113 22.86 -8.60 3.40
CA THR A 113 23.48 -7.28 3.65
C THR A 113 22.53 -6.09 3.52
N GLY A 114 21.36 -6.25 2.91
CA GLY A 114 20.45 -5.16 2.56
C GLY A 114 20.92 -4.30 1.38
N ALA A 115 22.03 -4.66 0.72
CA ALA A 115 22.57 -3.89 -0.38
C ALA A 115 21.66 -3.94 -1.61
N ARG A 116 21.27 -2.78 -2.14
CA ARG A 116 20.39 -2.68 -3.31
C ARG A 116 21.09 -3.16 -4.58
N LYS A 117 20.60 -4.25 -5.18
CA LYS A 117 21.04 -4.76 -6.49
C LYS A 117 20.50 -3.88 -7.62
N TRP A 118 19.19 -3.61 -7.62
CA TRP A 118 18.54 -2.68 -8.53
C TRP A 118 17.29 -2.03 -7.89
N GLY A 119 16.76 -1.00 -8.55
CA GLY A 119 15.47 -0.40 -8.23
C GLY A 119 14.75 0.02 -9.52
N PHE A 120 13.44 -0.16 -9.55
CA PHE A 120 12.51 0.21 -10.61
C PHE A 120 11.46 1.18 -10.05
N GLU A 121 11.08 2.17 -10.85
CA GLU A 121 10.15 3.24 -10.50
C GLU A 121 9.35 3.54 -11.78
N PRO A 122 8.03 3.26 -11.81
CA PRO A 122 7.23 3.42 -13.02
C PRO A 122 6.94 4.89 -13.31
N GLU A 123 7.17 5.33 -14.55
CA GLU A 123 6.68 6.63 -15.01
C GLU A 123 5.14 6.59 -15.06
N MET A 124 4.48 7.36 -14.20
CA MET A 124 3.02 7.50 -14.10
C MET A 124 2.61 8.97 -14.35
N SER A 125 1.32 9.23 -14.52
CA SER A 125 0.81 10.59 -14.76
C SER A 125 0.50 11.32 -13.46
N ASP A 126 0.90 12.59 -13.32
CA ASP A 126 0.60 13.46 -12.18
C ASP A 126 -0.91 13.53 -11.80
N GLU A 127 -1.81 13.21 -12.74
CA GLU A 127 -3.26 13.16 -12.52
C GLU A 127 -3.75 11.89 -11.82
N VAL A 128 -2.93 10.84 -11.69
CA VAL A 128 -3.36 9.50 -11.27
C VAL A 128 -3.87 9.45 -9.82
N GLU A 129 -3.33 10.29 -8.92
CA GLU A 129 -3.76 10.37 -7.52
C GLU A 129 -5.27 10.59 -7.34
N ARG A 130 -5.95 11.15 -8.35
CA ARG A 130 -7.39 11.42 -8.28
C ARG A 130 -8.26 10.17 -8.16
N VAL A 131 -7.75 8.99 -8.54
CA VAL A 131 -8.43 7.68 -8.43
C VAL A 131 -7.86 6.77 -7.33
N TYR A 132 -7.07 7.34 -6.41
CA TYR A 132 -6.61 6.62 -5.22
C TYR A 132 -7.62 6.80 -4.09
N CYS A 133 -8.35 5.75 -3.70
CA CYS A 133 -9.18 5.76 -2.50
C CYS A 133 -8.34 6.06 -1.24
N CYS A 134 -7.24 5.31 -1.14
CA CYS A 134 -6.61 4.92 0.11
C CYS A 134 -5.10 5.26 0.12
N GLY A 135 -4.68 6.21 -0.73
CA GLY A 135 -3.26 6.51 -0.99
C GLY A 135 -2.58 5.62 -2.03
N SER A 136 -1.26 5.76 -2.16
CA SER A 136 -0.44 5.02 -3.14
C SER A 136 0.30 3.87 -2.47
N ASN A 137 -0.35 2.72 -2.40
CA ASN A 137 0.14 1.58 -1.63
C ASN A 137 0.37 0.38 -2.55
N ASN A 138 1.26 -0.53 -2.18
CA ASN A 138 1.49 -1.74 -2.95
C ASN A 138 1.82 -2.93 -2.03
N ARG A 139 1.10 -4.04 -2.23
CA ARG A 139 1.14 -5.22 -1.33
C ARG A 139 2.18 -6.26 -1.69
N GLY A 140 2.84 -6.12 -2.83
CA GLY A 140 3.96 -6.99 -3.20
C GLY A 140 4.10 -7.20 -4.70
N VAL A 141 5.01 -8.10 -5.02
CA VAL A 141 5.27 -8.59 -6.39
C VAL A 141 4.98 -10.09 -6.47
N ALA A 142 5.10 -10.67 -7.66
CA ALA A 142 5.15 -12.14 -7.85
C ALA A 142 6.44 -12.55 -8.58
N LEU A 143 6.85 -13.82 -8.48
CA LEU A 143 8.01 -14.39 -9.16
C LEU A 143 7.61 -15.56 -10.06
N PHE A 144 8.11 -15.60 -11.29
CA PHE A 144 8.01 -16.77 -12.18
C PHE A 144 8.99 -16.65 -13.35
N GLY A 145 9.69 -17.75 -13.65
CA GLY A 145 10.80 -17.78 -14.59
C GLY A 145 11.91 -16.82 -14.15
N GLU A 146 12.37 -15.99 -15.09
CA GLU A 146 13.36 -14.93 -14.88
C GLU A 146 12.75 -13.55 -14.55
N LEU A 147 11.48 -13.52 -14.14
CA LEU A 147 10.68 -12.30 -14.08
C LEU A 147 10.03 -12.05 -12.71
N VAL A 148 9.93 -10.77 -12.39
CA VAL A 148 9.25 -10.18 -11.22
C VAL A 148 8.06 -9.36 -11.74
N TYR A 149 6.86 -9.60 -11.22
CA TYR A 149 5.64 -8.95 -11.71
C TYR A 149 5.07 -7.97 -10.68
N VAL A 150 4.71 -6.76 -11.12
CA VAL A 150 4.10 -5.73 -10.28
C VAL A 150 2.85 -5.15 -10.96
N GLY A 151 1.78 -5.01 -10.18
CA GLY A 151 0.61 -4.21 -10.55
C GLY A 151 0.83 -2.75 -10.17
N THR A 152 0.51 -1.81 -11.08
CA THR A 152 0.73 -0.38 -10.85
C THR A 152 -0.54 0.36 -10.45
N MET A 153 -0.36 1.45 -9.71
CA MET A 153 -1.45 2.37 -9.37
C MET A 153 -2.16 2.96 -10.60
N ASP A 154 -1.47 3.13 -11.74
CA ASP A 154 -2.07 3.54 -13.03
C ASP A 154 -2.64 2.37 -13.86
N ALA A 155 -2.97 1.25 -13.20
CA ALA A 155 -3.64 0.07 -13.73
C ALA A 155 -2.92 -0.60 -14.91
N ARG A 156 -1.59 -0.74 -14.82
CA ARG A 156 -0.77 -1.64 -15.64
C ARG A 156 -0.33 -2.87 -14.84
N LEU A 157 0.03 -3.92 -15.58
CA LEU A 157 0.81 -5.05 -15.11
C LEU A 157 2.16 -5.00 -15.82
N ILE A 158 3.25 -5.02 -15.07
CA ILE A 158 4.62 -4.89 -15.58
C ILE A 158 5.45 -6.10 -15.13
N ALA A 159 6.20 -6.69 -16.07
CA ALA A 159 7.19 -7.71 -15.81
C ALA A 159 8.61 -7.14 -15.91
N LEU A 160 9.44 -7.40 -14.90
CA LEU A 160 10.82 -6.93 -14.76
C LEU A 160 11.78 -8.14 -14.72
N HIS A 161 12.93 -8.07 -15.40
CA HIS A 161 13.96 -9.10 -15.29
C HIS A 161 14.57 -9.15 -13.88
N LYS A 162 14.52 -10.32 -13.22
CA LYS A 162 14.89 -10.51 -11.80
C LYS A 162 16.29 -10.01 -11.44
N ASP A 163 17.24 -10.12 -12.36
CA ASP A 163 18.65 -9.74 -12.13
C ASP A 163 18.93 -8.24 -12.32
N THR A 164 18.05 -7.49 -13.00
CA THR A 164 18.37 -6.14 -13.51
C THR A 164 17.31 -5.08 -13.27
N GLY A 165 16.06 -5.45 -13.02
CA GLY A 165 14.93 -4.52 -12.93
C GLY A 165 14.51 -3.91 -14.29
N ALA A 166 15.09 -4.37 -15.40
CA ALA A 166 14.70 -3.91 -16.73
C ALA A 166 13.33 -4.50 -17.13
N VAL A 167 12.44 -3.66 -17.68
CA VAL A 167 11.12 -4.08 -18.18
C VAL A 167 11.28 -5.10 -19.31
N ALA A 168 10.69 -6.27 -19.13
CA ALA A 168 10.56 -7.31 -20.14
C ALA A 168 9.30 -7.10 -20.99
N TRP A 169 8.17 -6.80 -20.34
CA TRP A 169 6.92 -6.37 -20.96
C TRP A 169 6.09 -5.51 -19.99
N GLU A 170 5.20 -4.67 -20.53
CA GLU A 170 4.13 -4.00 -19.78
C GLU A 170 2.78 -4.19 -20.50
N THR A 171 1.68 -4.15 -19.76
CA THR A 171 0.32 -4.26 -20.31
C THR A 171 -0.63 -3.38 -19.53
N VAL A 172 -1.41 -2.54 -20.22
CA VAL A 172 -2.51 -1.77 -19.63
C VAL A 172 -3.65 -2.74 -19.30
N VAL A 173 -3.93 -2.92 -18.02
CA VAL A 173 -4.99 -3.83 -17.53
C VAL A 173 -6.37 -3.23 -17.79
N ILE A 174 -6.48 -1.92 -17.56
CA ILE A 174 -7.64 -1.08 -17.88
C ILE A 174 -7.22 0.41 -17.85
N ASP A 175 -8.01 1.33 -18.41
CA ASP A 175 -7.74 2.76 -18.31
C ASP A 175 -8.12 3.28 -16.91
N TRP A 176 -7.09 3.57 -16.09
CA TRP A 176 -7.21 4.07 -14.72
C TRP A 176 -8.15 5.27 -14.59
N ARG A 177 -8.32 6.07 -15.66
CA ARG A 177 -9.22 7.24 -15.68
C ARG A 177 -10.68 6.90 -15.39
N GLN A 178 -11.08 5.65 -15.45
CA GLN A 178 -12.42 5.19 -15.08
C GLN A 178 -12.59 4.91 -13.57
N GLY A 179 -11.56 5.13 -12.74
CA GLY A 179 -11.59 4.87 -11.30
C GLY A 179 -10.77 3.66 -10.84
N TYR A 180 -10.00 3.03 -11.73
CA TYR A 180 -9.26 1.79 -11.45
C TYR A 180 -7.81 2.07 -11.03
N SER A 181 -7.31 1.29 -10.07
CA SER A 181 -5.89 1.16 -9.72
C SER A 181 -5.56 -0.29 -9.35
N ILE A 182 -4.27 -0.64 -9.21
CA ILE A 182 -3.85 -1.99 -8.75
C ILE A 182 -2.90 -1.85 -7.56
N THR A 183 -3.40 -2.20 -6.37
CA THR A 183 -2.68 -2.14 -5.08
C THR A 183 -2.27 -3.53 -4.57
N GLY A 184 -3.03 -4.59 -4.91
CA GLY A 184 -2.73 -5.98 -4.57
C GLY A 184 -1.53 -6.56 -5.32
N ALA A 185 -0.87 -7.56 -4.71
CA ALA A 185 0.19 -8.30 -5.38
C ALA A 185 -0.41 -9.24 -6.46
N PRO A 186 0.28 -9.49 -7.58
CA PRO A 186 -0.14 -10.52 -8.52
C PRO A 186 -0.02 -11.93 -7.92
N LEU A 187 -0.76 -12.90 -8.46
CA LEU A 187 -0.60 -14.33 -8.18
C LEU A 187 -0.20 -15.05 -9.47
N VAL A 188 0.80 -15.94 -9.44
CA VAL A 188 1.12 -16.78 -10.61
C VAL A 188 0.45 -18.13 -10.47
N VAL A 189 -0.29 -18.58 -11.49
CA VAL A 189 -0.94 -19.90 -11.54
C VAL A 189 -0.80 -20.47 -12.96
N ASN A 190 -0.41 -21.75 -13.10
CA ASN A 190 -0.33 -22.47 -14.38
C ASN A 190 0.46 -21.73 -15.49
N GLY A 191 1.47 -20.92 -15.14
CA GLY A 191 2.25 -20.11 -16.09
C GLY A 191 1.56 -18.82 -16.55
N MET A 192 0.51 -18.39 -15.84
CA MET A 192 -0.21 -17.14 -16.04
C MET A 192 -0.07 -16.24 -14.80
N VAL A 193 0.01 -14.93 -15.01
CA VAL A 193 -0.02 -13.90 -13.96
C VAL A 193 -1.45 -13.40 -13.82
N LEU A 194 -2.06 -13.66 -12.67
CA LEU A 194 -3.38 -13.20 -12.29
C LEU A 194 -3.27 -11.88 -11.52
N THR A 195 -4.13 -10.93 -11.84
CA THR A 195 -4.23 -9.66 -11.12
C THR A 195 -5.68 -9.17 -11.04
N GLY A 196 -6.01 -8.51 -9.92
CA GLY A 196 -7.29 -7.86 -9.68
C GLY A 196 -7.19 -6.34 -9.82
N VAL A 197 -8.17 -5.61 -9.29
CA VAL A 197 -8.27 -4.14 -9.33
C VAL A 197 -8.92 -3.56 -8.08
N ALA A 198 -8.52 -2.35 -7.70
CA ALA A 198 -9.18 -1.51 -6.71
C ALA A 198 -10.06 -0.44 -7.37
N GLY A 199 -10.91 0.24 -6.57
CA GLY A 199 -11.71 1.40 -6.99
C GLY A 199 -13.22 1.28 -6.78
N GLY A 200 -13.70 0.54 -5.78
CA GLY A 200 -15.14 0.43 -5.49
C GLY A 200 -15.79 1.80 -5.26
N GLU A 201 -15.02 2.68 -4.65
CA GLU A 201 -15.30 4.06 -4.24
C GLU A 201 -15.54 4.99 -5.45
N TYR A 202 -15.24 4.51 -6.65
CA TYR A 202 -15.41 5.21 -7.93
C TYR A 202 -16.43 4.51 -8.85
N GLY A 203 -17.12 3.47 -8.37
CA GLY A 203 -18.13 2.74 -9.15
C GLY A 203 -17.56 1.97 -10.34
N ILE A 204 -16.44 1.27 -10.15
CA ILE A 204 -15.88 0.36 -11.16
C ILE A 204 -16.74 -0.91 -11.35
N ARG A 205 -16.38 -1.80 -12.29
CA ARG A 205 -16.86 -3.20 -12.34
C ARG A 205 -15.69 -4.15 -12.13
N GLY A 206 -15.65 -4.81 -10.98
CA GLY A 206 -14.53 -5.66 -10.57
C GLY A 206 -14.33 -6.89 -11.47
N PHE A 207 -13.08 -7.36 -11.51
CA PHE A 207 -12.68 -8.55 -12.25
C PHE A 207 -11.35 -9.12 -11.72
N VAL A 208 -11.09 -10.39 -12.02
CA VAL A 208 -9.73 -10.96 -12.06
C VAL A 208 -9.35 -11.17 -13.53
N LYS A 209 -8.10 -10.87 -13.90
CA LYS A 209 -7.57 -11.15 -15.24
C LYS A 209 -6.31 -11.99 -15.15
N ALA A 210 -6.23 -13.02 -15.99
CA ALA A 210 -5.03 -13.83 -16.18
C ALA A 210 -4.32 -13.42 -17.48
N TYR A 211 -3.01 -13.20 -17.39
CA TYR A 211 -2.12 -12.86 -18.49
C TYR A 211 -1.06 -13.94 -18.67
N ASP A 212 -0.58 -14.17 -19.89
CA ASP A 212 0.60 -14.99 -20.13
C ASP A 212 1.82 -14.41 -19.41
N ALA A 213 2.49 -15.21 -18.57
CA ALA A 213 3.61 -14.70 -17.77
C ALA A 213 4.81 -14.24 -18.62
N LEU A 214 5.02 -14.83 -19.80
CA LEU A 214 6.18 -14.56 -20.64
C LEU A 214 5.94 -13.43 -21.65
N THR A 215 4.68 -13.18 -22.05
CA THR A 215 4.34 -12.22 -23.12
C THR A 215 3.40 -11.08 -22.72
N GLY A 216 2.69 -11.18 -21.58
CA GLY A 216 1.66 -10.23 -21.18
C GLY A 216 0.35 -10.35 -21.98
N GLU A 217 0.18 -11.38 -22.81
CA GLU A 217 -1.07 -11.58 -23.57
C GLU A 217 -2.23 -12.02 -22.64
N LEU A 218 -3.34 -11.29 -22.67
CA LEU A 218 -4.55 -11.61 -21.90
C LEU A 218 -5.10 -12.99 -22.28
N ARG A 219 -5.24 -13.88 -21.28
CA ARG A 219 -5.79 -15.24 -21.45
C ARG A 219 -7.28 -15.31 -21.13
N TRP A 220 -7.71 -14.79 -19.99
CA TRP A 220 -9.11 -14.72 -19.59
C TRP A 220 -9.43 -13.50 -18.70
N THR A 221 -10.73 -13.19 -18.55
CA THR A 221 -11.24 -12.16 -17.65
C THR A 221 -12.48 -12.71 -16.95
N SER A 222 -12.43 -12.80 -15.62
CA SER A 222 -13.56 -13.22 -14.78
C SER A 222 -14.12 -11.97 -14.09
N TYR A 223 -15.31 -11.52 -14.47
CA TYR A 223 -15.95 -10.37 -13.82
C TYR A 223 -16.65 -10.81 -12.53
N THR A 224 -16.42 -10.10 -11.42
CA THR A 224 -17.05 -10.40 -10.12
C THR A 224 -18.54 -10.04 -10.13
N ILE A 225 -18.91 -9.01 -10.86
CA ILE A 225 -20.31 -8.64 -11.11
C ILE A 225 -20.78 -9.29 -12.42
N PRO A 226 -21.76 -10.21 -12.42
CA PRO A 226 -22.32 -10.83 -13.61
C PRO A 226 -23.14 -9.82 -14.43
N GLY A 227 -23.02 -9.90 -15.75
CA GLY A 227 -23.76 -9.10 -16.73
C GLY A 227 -25.09 -9.73 -17.17
N PRO A 228 -25.88 -9.05 -18.02
CA PRO A 228 -27.22 -9.49 -18.41
C PRO A 228 -27.25 -10.86 -19.10
N GLY A 229 -27.75 -11.87 -18.37
CA GLY A 229 -27.82 -13.26 -18.81
C GLY A 229 -26.81 -14.20 -18.15
N GLU A 230 -25.88 -13.66 -17.36
CA GLU A 230 -24.99 -14.42 -16.46
C GLU A 230 -25.71 -14.64 -15.11
N PRO A 231 -25.57 -15.81 -14.44
CA PRO A 231 -26.23 -16.08 -13.16
C PRO A 231 -25.85 -15.09 -12.06
N GLY A 232 -26.82 -14.68 -11.24
CA GLY A 232 -26.64 -13.68 -10.19
C GLY A 232 -26.89 -12.25 -10.66
N ASN A 233 -26.97 -11.97 -11.97
CA ASN A 233 -27.31 -10.64 -12.48
C ASN A 233 -28.73 -10.21 -12.08
N GLU A 234 -29.63 -11.15 -11.86
CA GLU A 234 -30.97 -10.93 -11.30
C GLU A 234 -30.97 -10.32 -9.87
N THR A 235 -29.81 -10.32 -9.18
CA THR A 235 -29.61 -9.67 -7.88
C THR A 235 -29.20 -8.19 -7.99
N TRP A 236 -29.12 -7.65 -9.22
CA TRP A 236 -28.84 -6.24 -9.51
C TRP A 236 -30.03 -5.58 -10.22
N PRO A 237 -30.61 -4.49 -9.68
CA PRO A 237 -31.72 -3.82 -10.34
C PRO A 237 -31.24 -2.99 -11.55
N GLY A 238 -31.79 -3.28 -12.73
CA GLY A 238 -31.57 -2.50 -13.95
C GLY A 238 -30.12 -2.57 -14.46
N ASP A 239 -29.48 -1.41 -14.60
CA ASP A 239 -28.10 -1.29 -15.09
C ASP A 239 -27.05 -1.02 -13.98
N THR A 240 -27.44 -1.14 -12.70
CA THR A 240 -26.54 -0.92 -11.54
C THR A 240 -25.28 -1.78 -11.57
N TRP A 241 -25.38 -3.01 -12.10
CA TRP A 241 -24.26 -3.96 -12.29
C TRP A 241 -23.07 -3.38 -13.10
N ARG A 242 -23.26 -2.30 -13.88
CA ARG A 242 -22.20 -1.70 -14.69
C ARG A 242 -21.15 -0.97 -13.86
N ASN A 243 -21.59 -0.36 -12.76
CA ASN A 243 -20.81 0.53 -11.91
C ASN A 243 -20.88 0.08 -10.44
N GLY A 244 -21.05 -1.23 -10.23
CA GLY A 244 -21.46 -1.82 -8.95
C GLY A 244 -20.33 -2.14 -7.97
N GLY A 245 -19.09 -1.76 -8.26
CA GLY A 245 -17.93 -2.07 -7.41
C GLY A 245 -17.50 -3.53 -7.53
N ALA A 246 -17.58 -4.26 -6.41
CA ALA A 246 -17.00 -5.58 -6.18
C ALA A 246 -15.51 -5.70 -6.63
N PRO A 247 -14.63 -4.75 -6.24
CA PRO A 247 -13.20 -4.78 -6.58
C PRO A 247 -12.51 -6.05 -6.04
N THR A 248 -11.33 -6.36 -6.55
CA THR A 248 -10.58 -7.62 -6.34
C THR A 248 -9.18 -7.31 -5.81
N TRP A 249 -9.12 -6.40 -4.85
CA TRP A 249 -7.94 -5.56 -4.59
C TRP A 249 -6.84 -6.18 -3.72
N THR A 250 -7.06 -7.40 -3.24
CA THR A 250 -6.07 -8.22 -2.52
C THR A 250 -5.79 -9.51 -3.27
N THR A 251 -4.74 -10.23 -2.86
CA THR A 251 -4.25 -11.42 -3.56
C THR A 251 -5.11 -12.63 -3.20
N GLY A 252 -5.55 -13.41 -4.21
CA GLY A 252 -6.22 -14.69 -4.01
C GLY A 252 -5.31 -15.83 -3.55
N ALA A 253 -5.92 -16.98 -3.23
CA ALA A 253 -5.27 -18.26 -2.97
C ALA A 253 -5.57 -19.28 -4.10
N PHE A 254 -4.90 -20.43 -4.12
CA PHE A 254 -5.05 -21.47 -5.15
C PHE A 254 -4.99 -22.88 -4.55
N ASP A 255 -5.80 -23.80 -5.05
CA ASP A 255 -5.67 -25.24 -4.77
C ASP A 255 -5.31 -25.99 -6.07
N PRO A 256 -4.05 -26.49 -6.21
CA PRO A 256 -3.61 -27.25 -7.38
C PRO A 256 -4.29 -28.60 -7.59
N GLU A 257 -4.85 -29.23 -6.54
CA GLU A 257 -5.59 -30.50 -6.67
C GLU A 257 -6.99 -30.28 -7.27
N LEU A 258 -7.58 -29.10 -7.02
CA LEU A 258 -8.91 -28.70 -7.50
C LEU A 258 -8.85 -27.84 -8.78
N ASN A 259 -7.69 -27.26 -9.10
CA ASN A 259 -7.46 -26.23 -10.12
C ASN A 259 -8.35 -24.98 -9.93
N LEU A 260 -8.61 -24.61 -8.68
CA LEU A 260 -9.46 -23.48 -8.29
C LEU A 260 -8.64 -22.37 -7.63
N VAL A 261 -8.79 -21.15 -8.14
CA VAL A 261 -8.30 -19.91 -7.54
C VAL A 261 -9.42 -19.29 -6.71
N TYR A 262 -9.18 -19.03 -5.43
CA TYR A 262 -10.14 -18.40 -4.54
C TYR A 262 -9.78 -16.92 -4.43
N TRP A 263 -10.64 -16.05 -4.95
CA TRP A 263 -10.43 -14.60 -4.93
C TRP A 263 -11.57 -13.93 -4.17
N ASN A 264 -11.20 -13.01 -3.27
CA ASN A 264 -12.15 -12.31 -2.44
C ASN A 264 -12.53 -10.95 -3.07
N THR A 265 -13.76 -10.52 -2.83
CA THR A 265 -14.43 -9.44 -3.57
C THR A 265 -14.94 -8.36 -2.63
N GLY A 266 -14.72 -7.13 -3.04
CA GLY A 266 -14.98 -5.95 -2.24
C GLY A 266 -16.44 -5.53 -2.16
N ASN A 267 -16.60 -4.34 -1.58
CA ASN A 267 -17.84 -3.59 -1.40
C ASN A 267 -18.74 -3.52 -2.65
N ALA A 268 -20.02 -3.19 -2.44
CA ALA A 268 -20.93 -2.86 -3.54
C ALA A 268 -21.09 -1.33 -3.69
N ALA A 269 -20.94 -0.84 -4.92
CA ALA A 269 -21.01 0.58 -5.25
C ALA A 269 -22.40 0.98 -5.83
N PRO A 270 -22.94 2.17 -5.49
CA PRO A 270 -22.44 3.05 -4.43
C PRO A 270 -22.70 2.40 -3.06
N TRP A 271 -22.02 2.84 -2.01
CA TRP A 271 -22.25 2.30 -0.66
C TRP A 271 -23.70 2.46 -0.19
N ASN A 272 -24.43 3.46 -0.71
CA ASN A 272 -25.88 3.58 -0.57
C ASN A 272 -26.60 2.41 -1.27
N CYS A 273 -26.77 1.32 -0.53
CA CYS A 273 -27.33 0.06 -1.01
C CYS A 273 -28.81 0.17 -1.43
N HIS A 274 -29.54 1.21 -1.02
CA HIS A 274 -30.94 1.42 -1.41
C HIS A 274 -31.12 1.60 -2.91
N VAL A 275 -30.10 2.07 -3.63
CA VAL A 275 -30.17 2.28 -5.09
C VAL A 275 -30.07 0.97 -5.87
N ARG A 276 -29.47 -0.05 -5.24
CA ARG A 276 -29.11 -1.35 -5.82
C ARG A 276 -29.77 -2.54 -5.10
N LYS A 277 -30.92 -2.33 -4.46
CA LYS A 277 -31.71 -3.32 -3.67
C LYS A 277 -31.73 -4.72 -4.32
N GLY A 278 -31.01 -5.66 -3.69
CA GLY A 278 -30.79 -7.03 -4.13
C GLY A 278 -29.47 -7.56 -3.55
N ASP A 279 -29.23 -8.87 -3.58
CA ASP A 279 -28.05 -9.47 -2.94
C ASP A 279 -26.69 -9.00 -3.52
N ASN A 280 -26.69 -8.41 -4.73
CA ASN A 280 -25.52 -7.85 -5.40
C ASN A 280 -24.37 -8.85 -5.64
N GLN A 281 -24.69 -10.07 -6.06
CA GLN A 281 -23.69 -11.10 -6.36
C GLN A 281 -22.72 -10.65 -7.46
N TRP A 282 -21.39 -10.78 -7.35
CA TRP A 282 -20.59 -11.25 -6.22
C TRP A 282 -19.76 -10.10 -5.62
N SER A 283 -20.42 -9.19 -4.90
CA SER A 283 -19.78 -8.30 -3.92
C SER A 283 -19.70 -8.95 -2.54
N ALA A 284 -18.75 -8.50 -1.71
CA ALA A 284 -18.54 -8.93 -0.32
C ALA A 284 -18.52 -10.46 -0.17
N ALA A 285 -17.71 -11.12 -1.00
CA ALA A 285 -17.76 -12.55 -1.25
C ALA A 285 -16.38 -13.17 -1.50
N THR A 286 -16.27 -14.49 -1.30
CA THR A 286 -15.25 -15.31 -1.98
C THR A 286 -15.87 -15.94 -3.22
N VAL A 287 -15.15 -15.89 -4.36
CA VAL A 287 -15.49 -16.65 -5.57
C VAL A 287 -14.38 -17.67 -5.88
N ALA A 288 -14.77 -18.88 -6.23
CA ALA A 288 -13.86 -19.90 -6.73
C ALA A 288 -13.87 -19.89 -8.26
N ILE A 289 -12.72 -19.53 -8.84
CA ILE A 289 -12.50 -19.32 -10.26
C ILE A 289 -11.71 -20.51 -10.81
N ASP A 290 -12.15 -21.10 -11.92
CA ASP A 290 -11.38 -22.11 -12.64
C ASP A 290 -10.11 -21.49 -13.25
N ALA A 291 -8.94 -22.01 -12.88
CA ALA A 291 -7.66 -21.40 -13.26
C ALA A 291 -7.41 -21.39 -14.78
N ASP A 292 -7.95 -22.35 -15.52
CA ASP A 292 -7.65 -22.53 -16.95
C ASP A 292 -8.46 -21.57 -17.84
N ASN A 293 -9.68 -21.21 -17.44
CA ASN A 293 -10.60 -20.44 -18.28
C ASN A 293 -11.28 -19.22 -17.63
N GLY A 294 -11.21 -19.05 -16.31
CA GLY A 294 -11.82 -17.94 -15.59
C GLY A 294 -13.30 -18.11 -15.22
N ASP A 295 -13.91 -19.27 -15.44
CA ASP A 295 -15.30 -19.53 -15.03
C ASP A 295 -15.43 -19.53 -13.51
N ILE A 296 -16.36 -18.74 -12.95
CA ILE A 296 -16.74 -18.85 -11.53
C ILE A 296 -17.50 -20.18 -11.34
N ARG A 297 -16.92 -21.08 -10.54
CA ARG A 297 -17.47 -22.41 -10.22
C ARG A 297 -18.48 -22.36 -9.08
N TRP A 298 -18.19 -21.57 -8.04
CA TRP A 298 -19.09 -21.25 -6.93
C TRP A 298 -18.71 -19.89 -6.31
N GLY A 299 -19.62 -19.30 -5.54
CA GLY A 299 -19.36 -18.11 -4.75
C GLY A 299 -20.11 -18.13 -3.41
N PHE A 300 -19.53 -17.51 -2.39
CA PHE A 300 -20.13 -17.35 -1.06
C PHE A 300 -20.06 -15.88 -0.64
N GLN A 301 -21.22 -15.25 -0.40
CA GLN A 301 -21.29 -13.85 0.05
C GLN A 301 -21.33 -13.78 1.58
N TYR A 302 -20.34 -13.10 2.16
CA TYR A 302 -20.27 -12.81 3.60
C TYR A 302 -21.23 -11.69 3.99
N THR A 303 -21.38 -10.67 3.14
CA THR A 303 -22.30 -9.54 3.35
C THR A 303 -23.23 -9.32 2.12
N PRO A 304 -24.27 -10.17 1.93
CA PRO A 304 -25.22 -10.00 0.84
C PRO A 304 -26.02 -8.70 0.99
N TRP A 305 -26.20 -7.95 -0.11
CA TRP A 305 -26.73 -6.57 -0.07
C TRP A 305 -25.94 -5.66 0.90
N ASP A 306 -24.61 -5.68 0.81
CA ASP A 306 -23.70 -4.81 1.58
C ASP A 306 -24.18 -3.35 1.61
N CYS A 307 -24.27 -2.76 2.80
CA CYS A 307 -24.67 -1.39 3.07
C CYS A 307 -23.66 -0.65 3.97
N TRP A 308 -22.46 -1.21 4.19
CA TRP A 308 -21.53 -0.77 5.24
C TRP A 308 -20.07 -0.74 4.80
N ASP A 309 -19.79 -0.96 3.51
CA ASP A 309 -18.42 -1.02 2.97
C ASP A 309 -17.63 -2.21 3.55
N TYR A 310 -18.33 -3.34 3.74
CA TYR A 310 -17.73 -4.59 4.21
C TYR A 310 -17.22 -5.43 3.03
N ASP A 311 -16.09 -5.01 2.46
CA ASP A 311 -15.29 -5.85 1.57
C ASP A 311 -14.92 -7.21 2.20
N ALA A 312 -14.91 -8.26 1.38
CA ALA A 312 -14.13 -9.45 1.67
C ALA A 312 -12.70 -9.26 1.14
N VAL A 313 -11.74 -8.94 2.02
CA VAL A 313 -10.39 -8.48 1.60
C VAL A 313 -9.20 -9.21 2.21
N SER A 314 -9.31 -9.79 3.41
CA SER A 314 -8.22 -10.62 3.90
C SER A 314 -8.02 -11.83 2.94
N THR A 315 -6.76 -12.19 2.64
CA THR A 315 -6.47 -13.32 1.74
C THR A 315 -6.96 -14.62 2.40
N PRO A 316 -7.78 -15.44 1.72
CA PRO A 316 -8.37 -16.64 2.32
C PRO A 316 -7.29 -17.71 2.56
N VAL A 317 -7.34 -18.38 3.70
CA VAL A 317 -6.39 -19.45 4.05
C VAL A 317 -7.02 -20.82 3.82
N LEU A 318 -6.34 -21.68 3.07
CA LEU A 318 -6.80 -23.03 2.74
C LEU A 318 -6.10 -24.05 3.66
N ALA A 319 -6.84 -25.01 4.21
CA ALA A 319 -6.27 -26.06 5.03
C ALA A 319 -7.06 -27.37 4.96
N ASP A 320 -6.37 -28.50 5.07
CA ASP A 320 -7.01 -29.81 5.15
C ASP A 320 -7.05 -30.21 6.63
N VAL A 321 -8.24 -30.16 7.23
CA VAL A 321 -8.45 -30.21 8.68
C VAL A 321 -9.55 -31.20 9.06
N THR A 322 -9.61 -31.61 10.32
CA THR A 322 -10.73 -32.40 10.87
C THR A 322 -11.50 -31.55 11.89
N LEU A 323 -12.66 -31.04 11.49
CA LEU A 323 -13.52 -30.21 12.35
C LEU A 323 -14.45 -31.09 13.20
N ARG A 324 -14.78 -30.63 14.42
CA ARG A 324 -15.65 -31.34 15.39
C ARG A 324 -16.90 -31.95 14.76
N ASP A 325 -17.71 -31.13 14.07
CA ASP A 325 -19.04 -31.51 13.58
C ASP A 325 -19.10 -31.87 12.09
N HIS A 326 -17.99 -31.73 11.35
CA HIS A 326 -17.92 -32.04 9.91
C HIS A 326 -16.95 -33.19 9.56
N GLY A 327 -16.04 -33.54 10.47
CA GLY A 327 -14.96 -34.50 10.18
C GLY A 327 -13.90 -33.90 9.24
N PRO A 328 -13.19 -34.75 8.48
CA PRO A 328 -12.18 -34.29 7.51
C PRO A 328 -12.79 -33.46 6.39
N VAL A 329 -12.29 -32.24 6.20
CA VAL A 329 -12.73 -31.28 5.17
C VAL A 329 -11.53 -30.59 4.52
N LYS A 330 -11.68 -30.22 3.25
CA LYS A 330 -10.84 -29.21 2.59
C LYS A 330 -11.41 -27.84 2.93
N ALA A 331 -10.94 -27.23 4.00
CA ALA A 331 -11.43 -25.93 4.46
C ALA A 331 -10.84 -24.75 3.68
N LEU A 332 -11.62 -23.68 3.61
CA LEU A 332 -11.19 -22.29 3.39
C LEU A 332 -11.64 -21.48 4.62
N PHE A 333 -10.73 -20.68 5.15
CA PHE A 333 -10.95 -19.81 6.30
C PHE A 333 -10.83 -18.34 5.90
N HIS A 334 -11.73 -17.51 6.43
CA HIS A 334 -11.80 -16.07 6.17
C HIS A 334 -12.21 -15.32 7.44
N HIS A 335 -11.52 -14.22 7.75
CA HIS A 335 -12.02 -13.22 8.70
C HIS A 335 -12.39 -11.96 7.90
N ASP A 336 -13.60 -11.45 8.10
CA ASP A 336 -14.20 -10.44 7.23
C ASP A 336 -14.24 -9.05 7.88
N LYS A 337 -14.29 -7.98 7.06
CA LYS A 337 -14.54 -6.62 7.56
C LYS A 337 -15.76 -6.56 8.47
N ASN A 338 -16.79 -7.35 8.19
CA ASN A 338 -18.05 -7.38 8.93
C ASN A 338 -17.95 -7.93 10.37
N GLY A 339 -16.79 -8.45 10.79
CA GLY A 339 -16.49 -8.87 12.16
C GLY A 339 -16.73 -10.33 12.49
N PHE A 340 -17.32 -11.10 11.57
CA PHE A 340 -17.44 -12.55 11.70
C PHE A 340 -16.21 -13.26 11.11
N PHE A 341 -15.89 -14.42 11.67
CA PHE A 341 -15.03 -15.43 11.09
C PHE A 341 -15.89 -16.47 10.37
N TYR A 342 -15.39 -17.02 9.27
CA TYR A 342 -16.09 -18.01 8.44
C TYR A 342 -15.20 -19.18 8.08
N ALA A 343 -15.77 -20.39 8.10
CA ALA A 343 -15.19 -21.59 7.52
C ALA A 343 -16.12 -22.14 6.43
N LEU A 344 -15.56 -22.38 5.24
CA LEU A 344 -16.24 -22.96 4.08
C LEU A 344 -15.56 -24.27 3.66
N ASP A 345 -16.30 -25.19 3.06
CA ASP A 345 -15.73 -26.29 2.28
C ASP A 345 -15.30 -25.72 0.92
N ARG A 346 -13.99 -25.73 0.63
CA ARG A 346 -13.46 -25.08 -0.57
C ARG A 346 -13.75 -25.87 -1.86
N THR A 347 -14.28 -27.09 -1.75
CA THR A 347 -14.66 -27.89 -2.93
C THR A 347 -15.96 -27.42 -3.58
N ASP A 348 -16.92 -26.91 -2.80
CA ASP A 348 -18.26 -26.52 -3.26
C ASP A 348 -18.79 -25.17 -2.72
N GLY A 349 -18.04 -24.50 -1.84
CA GLY A 349 -18.42 -23.22 -1.22
C GLY A 349 -19.39 -23.34 -0.05
N ARG A 350 -19.67 -24.57 0.41
CA ARG A 350 -20.63 -24.85 1.47
C ARG A 350 -20.16 -24.31 2.82
N PHE A 351 -21.01 -23.52 3.48
CA PHE A 351 -20.81 -23.07 4.85
C PHE A 351 -20.61 -24.26 5.80
N LEU A 352 -19.61 -24.15 6.69
CA LEU A 352 -19.34 -25.10 7.76
C LEU A 352 -19.77 -24.51 9.10
N TYR A 353 -19.13 -23.41 9.50
CA TYR A 353 -19.45 -22.62 10.69
C TYR A 353 -18.96 -21.17 10.55
N GLY A 354 -19.37 -20.30 11.46
CA GLY A 354 -18.86 -18.94 11.55
C GLY A 354 -19.16 -18.30 12.92
N GLU A 355 -18.23 -17.48 13.40
CA GLU A 355 -18.19 -17.01 14.80
C GLU A 355 -18.00 -15.47 14.89
N PRO A 356 -18.69 -14.76 15.80
CA PRO A 356 -18.51 -13.32 15.99
C PRO A 356 -17.20 -13.02 16.73
N ILE A 357 -16.17 -12.57 16.01
CA ILE A 357 -14.86 -12.26 16.61
C ILE A 357 -14.86 -10.89 17.28
N VAL A 358 -15.49 -9.88 16.68
CA VAL A 358 -15.48 -8.51 17.24
C VAL A 358 -16.49 -8.39 18.40
N PRO A 359 -16.06 -7.92 19.59
CA PRO A 359 -17.00 -7.65 20.68
C PRO A 359 -17.93 -6.48 20.31
N GLY A 360 -19.24 -6.73 20.33
CA GLY A 360 -20.25 -5.69 20.14
C GLY A 360 -20.74 -5.46 18.72
N ILE A 361 -20.48 -6.40 17.77
CA ILE A 361 -21.12 -6.42 16.44
C ILE A 361 -22.61 -6.15 16.59
N ASN A 362 -23.13 -5.19 15.82
CA ASN A 362 -24.53 -4.76 15.94
C ASN A 362 -25.24 -4.52 14.60
N TRP A 363 -24.52 -4.55 13.46
CA TRP A 363 -25.10 -4.44 12.12
C TRP A 363 -25.93 -5.67 11.74
N ALA A 364 -25.66 -6.82 12.36
CA ALA A 364 -26.43 -8.05 12.30
C ALA A 364 -26.60 -8.64 13.70
N PHE A 365 -27.66 -9.43 13.92
CA PHE A 365 -27.91 -10.13 15.18
C PHE A 365 -27.13 -11.45 15.32
N GLY A 366 -26.58 -11.97 14.22
CA GLY A 366 -25.85 -13.23 14.11
C GLY A 366 -25.82 -13.73 12.67
N LEU A 367 -25.36 -14.98 12.49
CA LEU A 367 -25.42 -15.71 11.23
C LEU A 367 -26.46 -16.83 11.32
N ASP A 368 -27.18 -17.12 10.24
CA ASP A 368 -27.98 -18.34 10.12
C ASP A 368 -27.05 -19.58 10.17
N PRO A 369 -27.30 -20.55 11.07
CA PRO A 369 -26.37 -21.65 11.33
C PRO A 369 -26.36 -22.76 10.26
N GLN A 370 -27.11 -22.62 9.15
CA GLN A 370 -27.10 -23.58 8.04
C GLN A 370 -26.51 -23.00 6.75
N THR A 371 -26.59 -21.68 6.58
CA THR A 371 -26.22 -20.96 5.36
C THR A 371 -25.11 -19.93 5.57
N GLY A 372 -24.81 -19.56 6.83
CA GLY A 372 -23.87 -18.49 7.16
C GLY A 372 -24.38 -17.09 6.84
N ARG A 373 -25.64 -16.93 6.41
CA ARG A 373 -26.19 -15.64 6.01
C ARG A 373 -26.43 -14.74 7.23
N PRO A 374 -25.97 -13.48 7.24
CA PRO A 374 -26.23 -12.53 8.33
C PRO A 374 -27.71 -12.20 8.52
N GLU A 375 -28.19 -12.20 9.77
CA GLU A 375 -29.48 -11.63 10.17
C GLU A 375 -29.34 -10.11 10.39
N ILE A 376 -29.43 -9.33 9.32
CA ILE A 376 -29.28 -7.86 9.33
C ILE A 376 -30.17 -7.18 10.38
N ASN A 377 -29.57 -6.30 11.19
CA ASN A 377 -30.27 -5.45 12.14
C ASN A 377 -30.79 -4.18 11.43
N PRO A 378 -32.11 -3.97 11.31
CA PRO A 378 -32.67 -2.81 10.63
C PRO A 378 -32.38 -1.48 11.35
N ASP A 379 -32.08 -1.50 12.65
CA ASP A 379 -31.74 -0.29 13.42
C ASP A 379 -30.33 0.24 13.07
N MET A 380 -29.49 -0.56 12.39
CA MET A 380 -28.17 -0.18 11.89
C MET A 380 -28.12 -0.01 10.36
N LEU A 381 -29.28 -0.03 9.70
CA LEU A 381 -29.42 0.22 8.26
C LEU A 381 -29.82 1.69 8.02
N ALA A 382 -28.84 2.52 7.65
CA ALA A 382 -29.08 3.90 7.25
C ALA A 382 -30.11 3.98 6.12
N GLN A 383 -30.93 5.04 6.10
CA GLN A 383 -31.96 5.25 5.08
C GLN A 383 -31.53 6.37 4.13
N SER A 384 -31.80 6.24 2.83
CA SER A 384 -31.50 7.30 1.83
C SER A 384 -32.18 8.63 2.19
N GLY A 385 -31.39 9.69 2.35
CA GLY A 385 -31.87 11.01 2.78
C GLY A 385 -32.32 11.07 4.25
N GLY A 386 -32.00 10.05 5.04
CA GLY A 386 -32.33 9.95 6.45
C GLY A 386 -31.36 10.68 7.39
N PRO A 387 -31.58 10.57 8.71
CA PRO A 387 -30.57 10.94 9.70
C PRO A 387 -29.37 9.97 9.64
N GLU A 388 -28.29 10.36 10.32
CA GLU A 388 -27.17 9.46 10.60
C GLU A 388 -27.61 8.31 11.53
N VAL A 389 -27.06 7.12 11.28
CA VAL A 389 -27.28 5.90 12.06
C VAL A 389 -25.94 5.42 12.62
N GLY A 390 -25.91 5.09 13.92
CA GLY A 390 -24.74 4.53 14.58
C GLY A 390 -24.77 4.70 16.12
N PRO A 391 -23.69 4.31 16.83
CA PRO A 391 -22.47 3.72 16.29
C PRO A 391 -22.69 2.28 15.79
N ILE A 392 -22.43 2.04 14.51
CA ILE A 392 -22.40 0.72 13.86
C ILE A 392 -21.05 0.08 14.20
N ILE A 393 -21.03 -1.22 14.53
CA ILE A 393 -19.82 -2.01 14.80
C ILE A 393 -19.85 -3.27 13.93
N PRO A 394 -18.77 -3.59 13.17
CA PRO A 394 -17.56 -2.78 12.95
C PRO A 394 -17.81 -1.46 12.20
N SER A 395 -16.75 -0.73 11.85
CA SER A 395 -16.82 0.35 10.86
C SER A 395 -16.37 -0.14 9.47
N LEU A 396 -16.36 0.74 8.48
CA LEU A 396 -15.84 0.46 7.14
C LEU A 396 -14.32 0.12 7.07
N GLU A 397 -13.55 0.45 8.10
CA GLU A 397 -12.17 -0.06 8.29
C GLU A 397 -12.16 -1.57 8.62
N GLY A 398 -13.35 -2.11 8.92
CA GLY A 398 -13.60 -3.49 9.29
C GLY A 398 -13.14 -3.89 10.69
N ALA A 399 -13.35 -5.17 10.96
CA ALA A 399 -12.57 -5.91 11.94
C ALA A 399 -11.15 -6.19 11.42
N ILE A 400 -11.05 -6.52 10.14
CA ILE A 400 -9.82 -6.80 9.40
C ILE A 400 -9.96 -6.28 7.97
N ASP A 401 -8.87 -5.81 7.41
CA ASP A 401 -8.80 -5.25 6.06
C ASP A 401 -7.92 -6.18 5.18
N TRP A 402 -6.96 -5.67 4.42
CA TRP A 402 -6.13 -6.46 3.50
C TRP A 402 -5.14 -7.43 4.17
N GLN A 403 -4.97 -7.37 5.50
CA GLN A 403 -3.92 -8.09 6.21
C GLN A 403 -4.07 -9.61 6.08
N PRO A 404 -3.04 -10.33 5.60
CA PRO A 404 -3.13 -11.77 5.43
C PRO A 404 -2.90 -12.50 6.75
N LEU A 405 -3.77 -13.47 7.04
CA LEU A 405 -3.72 -14.33 8.22
C LEU A 405 -2.51 -15.29 8.13
N ALA A 406 -2.11 -15.87 9.28
CA ALA A 406 -1.19 -17.00 9.31
C ALA A 406 -1.83 -18.21 10.04
N PHE A 407 -1.62 -19.41 9.53
CA PHE A 407 -2.11 -20.66 10.12
C PHE A 407 -0.94 -21.51 10.63
N ASN A 408 -1.04 -22.06 11.83
CA ASN A 408 -0.12 -23.09 12.30
C ASN A 408 -0.84 -24.46 12.27
N PRO A 409 -0.48 -25.36 11.33
CA PRO A 409 -1.14 -26.66 11.19
C PRO A 409 -0.87 -27.61 12.36
N ASP A 410 0.27 -27.51 13.05
CA ASP A 410 0.57 -28.30 14.26
C ASP A 410 -0.31 -27.91 15.46
N LEU A 411 -0.91 -26.71 15.41
CA LEU A 411 -1.73 -26.13 16.47
C LEU A 411 -3.22 -26.02 16.10
N GLY A 412 -3.60 -26.22 14.84
CA GLY A 412 -4.95 -25.92 14.37
C GLY A 412 -5.37 -24.46 14.58
N THR A 413 -4.41 -23.55 14.71
CA THR A 413 -4.64 -22.17 15.17
C THR A 413 -4.36 -21.16 14.06
N LEU A 414 -5.29 -20.22 13.85
CA LEU A 414 -5.12 -19.04 13.01
C LEU A 414 -4.68 -17.83 13.85
N TYR A 415 -3.83 -16.99 13.24
CA TYR A 415 -3.32 -15.75 13.79
C TYR A 415 -3.61 -14.58 12.87
N PHE A 416 -4.31 -13.57 13.40
CA PHE A 416 -4.76 -12.42 12.63
C PHE A 416 -5.05 -11.21 13.51
N MET A 417 -5.04 -10.03 12.90
CA MET A 417 -5.51 -8.80 13.54
C MET A 417 -7.05 -8.72 13.51
N SER A 418 -7.65 -8.12 14.54
CA SER A 418 -9.09 -7.91 14.65
C SER A 418 -9.35 -6.62 15.43
N ASN A 419 -9.34 -5.49 14.73
CA ASN A 419 -9.44 -4.16 15.34
C ASN A 419 -10.89 -3.84 15.75
N GLN A 420 -11.05 -2.91 16.69
CA GLN A 420 -12.34 -2.52 17.24
C GLN A 420 -12.63 -1.03 16.98
N TRP A 421 -13.48 -0.81 16.00
CA TRP A 421 -13.91 0.51 15.49
C TRP A 421 -15.43 0.54 15.34
N ALA A 422 -15.97 1.75 15.27
CA ALA A 422 -17.37 2.00 14.97
C ALA A 422 -17.55 3.18 14.03
N MET A 423 -18.68 3.26 13.33
CA MET A 423 -19.03 4.43 12.51
C MET A 423 -20.43 4.97 12.74
N GLY A 424 -20.59 6.28 12.58
CA GLY A 424 -21.87 6.91 12.22
C GLY A 424 -21.98 6.99 10.71
N TYR A 425 -23.15 6.72 10.15
CA TYR A 425 -23.34 6.56 8.71
C TYR A 425 -24.65 7.21 8.21
N ARG A 426 -24.58 8.00 7.13
CA ARG A 426 -25.71 8.76 6.58
C ARG A 426 -25.76 8.69 5.06
N PHE A 427 -26.74 7.99 4.50
CA PHE A 427 -26.96 7.99 3.04
C PHE A 427 -27.59 9.28 2.54
N TRP A 428 -27.10 9.77 1.41
CA TRP A 428 -27.71 10.85 0.65
C TRP A 428 -29.07 10.40 0.06
N ALA A 429 -29.92 11.33 -0.38
CA ALA A 429 -31.20 10.98 -0.99
C ALA A 429 -31.02 10.37 -2.39
N GLU A 430 -32.00 9.55 -2.84
CA GLU A 430 -31.91 8.79 -4.10
C GLU A 430 -31.82 9.67 -5.37
N ASP A 431 -31.94 11.00 -5.25
CA ASP A 431 -31.81 12.00 -6.33
C ASP A 431 -30.52 12.86 -6.25
N GLN A 432 -29.58 12.54 -5.35
CA GLN A 432 -28.34 13.32 -5.12
C GLN A 432 -27.07 12.70 -5.73
N PHE A 433 -27.19 11.61 -6.47
CA PHE A 433 -26.08 10.97 -7.20
C PHE A 433 -26.53 10.58 -8.62
N GLU A 434 -25.61 10.69 -9.57
CA GLU A 434 -25.72 10.07 -10.89
C GLU A 434 -24.66 8.95 -11.01
N PRO A 435 -24.78 8.00 -11.95
CA PRO A 435 -23.72 7.02 -12.20
C PRO A 435 -22.41 7.75 -12.57
N PRO A 436 -21.25 7.37 -11.99
CA PRO A 436 -20.03 8.15 -12.05
C PRO A 436 -19.47 8.24 -13.48
N THR A 437 -18.85 9.37 -13.81
CA THR A 437 -18.15 9.55 -15.08
C THR A 437 -16.65 9.68 -14.86
N ASN A 438 -15.86 8.84 -15.54
CA ASN A 438 -14.40 8.93 -15.57
C ASN A 438 -13.72 9.08 -14.18
N GLY A 439 -14.02 8.19 -13.24
CA GLY A 439 -13.35 8.16 -11.93
C GLY A 439 -13.75 9.31 -11.00
N GLU A 440 -15.02 9.72 -11.06
CA GLU A 440 -15.67 10.48 -10.00
C GLU A 440 -16.02 9.55 -8.82
N ALA A 441 -15.94 10.06 -7.59
CA ALA A 441 -16.25 9.27 -6.39
C ALA A 441 -17.76 8.98 -6.28
N TYR A 442 -18.12 7.75 -5.94
CA TYR A 442 -19.47 7.20 -6.01
C TYR A 442 -19.90 6.53 -4.69
N LEU A 443 -19.75 7.25 -3.57
CA LEU A 443 -20.05 6.72 -2.23
C LEU A 443 -21.56 6.75 -1.92
N GLY A 444 -22.24 7.85 -2.26
CA GLY A 444 -23.68 8.02 -1.99
C GLY A 444 -24.05 8.26 -0.52
N GLY A 445 -23.07 8.52 0.35
CA GLY A 445 -23.29 8.80 1.78
C GLY A 445 -22.06 9.41 2.47
N ASP A 446 -22.27 9.87 3.69
CA ASP A 446 -21.26 10.40 4.60
C ASP A 446 -21.01 9.42 5.77
N TYR A 447 -19.80 9.44 6.33
CA TYR A 447 -19.43 8.64 7.49
C TYR A 447 -18.61 9.44 8.51
N GLN A 448 -18.60 8.94 9.75
CA GLN A 448 -17.74 9.42 10.84
C GLN A 448 -17.22 8.23 11.65
N GLN A 449 -15.90 8.05 11.68
CA GLN A 449 -15.24 7.02 12.50
C GLN A 449 -15.26 7.36 13.99
N TYR A 450 -15.32 6.32 14.83
CA TYR A 450 -15.22 6.35 16.29
C TYR A 450 -14.39 5.16 16.80
N LEU A 451 -13.53 5.41 17.80
CA LEU A 451 -12.90 4.33 18.56
C LEU A 451 -13.87 3.82 19.64
N THR A 452 -14.06 2.50 19.75
CA THR A 452 -14.92 1.87 20.76
C THR A 452 -14.20 1.59 22.08
N SER A 453 -12.87 1.76 22.11
CA SER A 453 -11.97 1.33 23.17
C SER A 453 -10.71 2.19 23.17
N ASP A 454 -10.13 2.44 24.36
CA ASP A 454 -8.77 2.99 24.51
C ASP A 454 -7.69 2.05 23.95
N ASN A 455 -8.04 0.79 23.70
CA ASN A 455 -7.23 -0.21 23.02
C ASN A 455 -8.03 -0.77 21.83
N PRO A 456 -8.03 -0.09 20.66
CA PRO A 456 -8.74 -0.53 19.47
C PRO A 456 -7.99 -1.63 18.71
N GLY A 457 -6.68 -1.81 18.93
CA GLY A 457 -5.91 -2.87 18.30
C GLY A 457 -6.06 -4.20 19.03
N ASN A 458 -6.35 -5.27 18.30
CA ASN A 458 -6.20 -6.64 18.81
C ASN A 458 -5.48 -7.51 17.79
N PHE A 459 -4.58 -8.38 18.27
CA PHE A 459 -4.07 -9.54 17.55
C PHE A 459 -4.56 -10.81 18.23
N VAL A 460 -4.95 -11.82 17.47
CA VAL A 460 -5.83 -12.92 17.89
C VAL A 460 -5.16 -14.26 17.62
N GLY A 461 -5.26 -15.19 18.58
CA GLY A 461 -5.11 -16.62 18.33
C GLY A 461 -6.50 -17.28 18.37
N PHE A 462 -6.88 -17.97 17.30
CA PHE A 462 -8.20 -18.60 17.14
C PHE A 462 -8.06 -20.07 16.72
N ASP A 463 -8.68 -20.98 17.47
CA ASP A 463 -8.67 -22.42 17.18
C ASP A 463 -9.79 -22.76 16.18
N VAL A 464 -9.42 -23.33 15.03
CA VAL A 464 -10.40 -23.65 13.96
C VAL A 464 -11.17 -24.94 14.22
N VAL A 465 -10.66 -25.82 15.07
CA VAL A 465 -11.32 -27.09 15.43
C VAL A 465 -12.24 -26.88 16.63
N GLU A 466 -11.75 -26.14 17.63
CA GLU A 466 -12.46 -25.87 18.87
C GLU A 466 -13.41 -24.66 18.78
N GLN A 467 -13.29 -23.87 17.70
CA GLN A 467 -14.15 -22.74 17.32
C GLN A 467 -14.13 -21.56 18.31
N GLU A 468 -13.00 -21.34 19.00
CA GLU A 468 -12.87 -20.31 20.03
C GLU A 468 -11.60 -19.47 19.93
N VAL A 469 -11.68 -18.24 20.45
CA VAL A 469 -10.52 -17.36 20.61
C VAL A 469 -9.71 -17.79 21.84
N LEU A 470 -8.54 -18.37 21.59
CA LEU A 470 -7.61 -18.82 22.63
C LEU A 470 -7.04 -17.65 23.44
N TRP A 471 -6.65 -16.57 22.74
CA TRP A 471 -6.01 -15.41 23.35
C TRP A 471 -6.15 -14.14 22.49
N ARG A 472 -5.94 -12.97 23.11
CA ARG A 472 -5.80 -11.67 22.43
C ARG A 472 -4.67 -10.85 23.02
N VAL A 473 -3.81 -10.32 22.15
CA VAL A 473 -2.88 -9.23 22.49
C VAL A 473 -3.54 -7.92 22.11
N VAL A 474 -3.63 -6.95 23.04
CA VAL A 474 -4.33 -5.68 22.83
C VAL A 474 -3.36 -4.49 22.76
N SER A 475 -3.69 -3.47 21.98
CA SER A 475 -2.85 -2.30 21.76
C SER A 475 -3.65 -0.99 21.65
N PRO A 476 -3.14 0.15 22.18
CA PRO A 476 -3.75 1.48 22.03
C PRO A 476 -3.60 2.09 20.63
N ALA A 477 -2.98 1.39 19.69
CA ALA A 477 -3.15 1.62 18.26
C ALA A 477 -3.47 0.29 17.56
N PRO A 478 -4.04 0.30 16.35
CA PRO A 478 -4.36 -0.92 15.62
C PRO A 478 -3.14 -1.82 15.38
N PHE A 479 -3.37 -3.13 15.38
CA PHE A 479 -2.54 -4.03 14.59
C PHE A 479 -3.02 -3.88 13.14
N TRP A 480 -2.13 -3.50 12.23
CA TRP A 480 -2.48 -3.27 10.81
C TRP A 480 -1.53 -4.00 9.86
N ALA A 481 -0.71 -4.89 10.42
CA ALA A 481 0.22 -5.77 9.74
C ALA A 481 -0.35 -7.19 9.56
N GLY A 482 0.14 -7.90 8.55
CA GLY A 482 -0.04 -9.35 8.46
C GLY A 482 0.76 -10.12 9.53
N ALA A 483 0.78 -11.45 9.39
CA ALA A 483 1.49 -12.35 10.30
C ALA A 483 2.39 -13.36 9.57
N VAL A 484 3.29 -14.01 10.32
CA VAL A 484 3.99 -15.24 9.92
C VAL A 484 4.15 -16.14 11.13
N ALA A 485 3.85 -17.43 10.99
CA ALA A 485 3.90 -18.43 12.06
C ALA A 485 5.02 -19.46 11.82
N THR A 486 5.57 -20.02 12.89
CA THR A 486 6.73 -20.94 12.85
C THR A 486 6.49 -22.23 13.63
N SER A 487 7.15 -23.32 13.23
CA SER A 487 7.09 -24.62 13.91
C SER A 487 7.69 -24.59 15.32
N SER A 488 8.57 -23.63 15.66
CA SER A 488 9.02 -23.40 17.04
C SER A 488 7.94 -22.87 17.99
N GLY A 489 6.75 -22.53 17.49
CA GLY A 489 5.67 -21.98 18.30
C GLY A 489 5.75 -20.47 18.52
N LEU A 490 6.37 -19.73 17.61
CA LEU A 490 6.27 -18.27 17.54
C LEU A 490 5.34 -17.82 16.42
N VAL A 491 4.68 -16.68 16.63
CA VAL A 491 4.07 -15.86 15.57
C VAL A 491 4.65 -14.45 15.62
N PHE A 492 5.00 -13.91 14.46
CA PHE A 492 5.54 -12.55 14.31
C PHE A 492 4.53 -11.65 13.61
N THR A 493 4.37 -10.42 14.11
CA THR A 493 3.50 -9.37 13.57
C THR A 493 3.96 -8.00 14.07
N GLY A 494 3.27 -6.92 13.71
CA GLY A 494 3.58 -5.58 14.20
C GLY A 494 2.35 -4.68 14.33
N ASP A 495 2.51 -3.56 15.03
CA ASP A 495 1.44 -2.58 15.21
C ASP A 495 1.80 -1.16 14.72
N MET A 496 0.77 -0.31 14.64
CA MET A 496 0.89 1.07 14.18
C MET A 496 1.68 2.00 15.11
N ARG A 497 2.14 1.52 16.29
CA ARG A 497 3.09 2.26 17.14
C ARG A 497 4.54 1.99 16.73
N GLY A 498 4.78 1.14 15.74
CA GLY A 498 6.10 0.76 15.27
C GLY A 498 6.75 -0.39 16.03
N TYR A 499 6.01 -1.09 16.90
CA TYR A 499 6.53 -2.29 17.56
C TYR A 499 6.38 -3.50 16.66
N PHE A 500 7.51 -4.05 16.20
CA PHE A 500 7.58 -5.41 15.69
C PHE A 500 7.65 -6.37 16.88
N MET A 501 6.90 -7.47 16.85
CA MET A 501 6.70 -8.35 18.01
C MET A 501 6.93 -9.82 17.64
N ALA A 502 7.43 -10.58 18.61
CA ALA A 502 7.40 -12.04 18.60
C ALA A 502 6.51 -12.51 19.78
N ILE A 503 5.52 -13.33 19.46
CA ILE A 503 4.45 -13.73 20.38
C ILE A 503 4.46 -15.26 20.48
N ASP A 504 4.30 -15.80 21.70
CA ASP A 504 4.07 -17.24 21.89
C ASP A 504 2.75 -17.65 21.24
N ALA A 505 2.82 -18.57 20.29
CA ALA A 505 1.70 -18.95 19.43
C ALA A 505 0.57 -19.67 20.20
N ARG A 506 0.83 -20.18 21.42
CA ARG A 506 -0.12 -20.95 22.22
C ARG A 506 -0.86 -20.11 23.27
N SER A 507 -0.22 -19.05 23.78
CA SER A 507 -0.70 -18.27 24.92
C SER A 507 -0.91 -16.79 24.65
N GLY A 508 -0.34 -16.24 23.57
CA GLY A 508 -0.37 -14.81 23.29
C GLY A 508 0.61 -13.98 24.13
N GLU A 509 1.55 -14.59 24.84
CA GLU A 509 2.58 -13.84 25.57
C GLU A 509 3.55 -13.15 24.59
N VAL A 510 3.71 -11.82 24.69
CA VAL A 510 4.67 -11.06 23.88
C VAL A 510 6.06 -11.26 24.47
N LEU A 511 6.83 -12.18 23.90
CA LEU A 511 8.15 -12.59 24.41
C LEU A 511 9.26 -11.59 24.04
N TRP A 512 9.14 -10.93 22.90
CA TRP A 512 10.09 -9.93 22.42
C TRP A 512 9.39 -8.85 21.60
N GLN A 513 9.92 -7.63 21.64
CA GLN A 513 9.48 -6.53 20.77
C GLN A 513 10.62 -5.57 20.44
N PHE A 514 10.58 -4.98 19.25
CA PHE A 514 11.54 -3.97 18.78
C PHE A 514 10.81 -2.77 18.16
N GLN A 515 11.27 -1.56 18.48
CA GLN A 515 10.69 -0.31 17.98
C GLN A 515 11.41 0.13 16.70
N THR A 516 10.70 0.02 15.57
CA THR A 516 11.20 0.31 14.21
C THR A 516 11.22 1.80 13.84
N GLY A 517 10.56 2.65 14.64
CA GLY A 517 10.54 4.12 14.50
C GLY A 517 9.40 4.67 13.64
N SER A 518 8.61 3.80 13.01
CA SER A 518 7.47 4.11 12.13
C SER A 518 6.50 2.92 12.16
N GLY A 519 5.20 3.16 11.99
CA GLY A 519 4.13 2.18 12.15
C GLY A 519 4.27 0.98 11.22
N ILE A 520 3.92 -0.21 11.69
CA ILE A 520 4.03 -1.44 10.89
C ILE A 520 2.66 -1.76 10.30
N ILE A 521 2.58 -1.64 8.97
CA ILE A 521 1.45 -2.14 8.17
C ILE A 521 1.88 -3.26 7.21
N GLY A 522 3.16 -3.30 6.80
CA GLY A 522 3.69 -4.36 5.96
C GLY A 522 3.62 -5.74 6.61
N SER A 523 3.56 -6.79 5.79
CA SER A 523 3.46 -8.16 6.29
C SER A 523 4.85 -8.78 6.51
N PRO A 524 5.13 -9.35 7.69
CA PRO A 524 6.41 -9.99 7.96
C PRO A 524 6.56 -11.34 7.23
N ILE A 525 7.81 -11.77 7.13
CA ILE A 525 8.25 -13.06 6.57
C ILE A 525 9.40 -13.65 7.41
N THR A 526 9.64 -14.96 7.28
CA THR A 526 10.89 -15.60 7.77
C THR A 526 11.45 -16.54 6.70
N TYR A 527 12.77 -16.66 6.64
CA TYR A 527 13.51 -17.47 5.67
C TYR A 527 14.85 -17.91 6.27
N GLU A 528 15.42 -19.01 5.79
CA GLU A 528 16.79 -19.41 6.08
C GLU A 528 17.74 -18.96 4.97
N LEU A 529 18.91 -18.44 5.34
CA LEU A 529 20.00 -18.17 4.39
C LEU A 529 21.35 -18.51 5.01
N ASP A 530 22.13 -19.32 4.31
CA ASP A 530 23.44 -19.84 4.75
C ASP A 530 23.41 -20.48 6.16
N GLY A 531 22.32 -21.17 6.53
CA GLY A 531 22.15 -21.78 7.85
C GLY A 531 21.74 -20.81 8.97
N THR A 532 21.45 -19.54 8.64
CA THR A 532 20.93 -18.53 9.59
C THR A 532 19.44 -18.29 9.30
N GLN A 533 18.58 -18.41 10.30
CA GLN A 533 17.18 -17.97 10.19
C GLN A 533 17.12 -16.43 10.32
N TYR A 534 16.43 -15.81 9.38
CA TYR A 534 16.12 -14.39 9.35
C TYR A 534 14.61 -14.17 9.49
N VAL A 535 14.24 -13.05 10.10
CA VAL A 535 12.85 -12.54 10.10
C VAL A 535 12.89 -11.12 9.54
N ALA A 536 12.04 -10.82 8.56
CA ALA A 536 11.99 -9.52 7.90
C ALA A 536 10.60 -8.89 8.01
N VAL A 537 10.54 -7.58 8.17
CA VAL A 537 9.28 -6.81 8.27
C VAL A 537 9.41 -5.45 7.59
N PRO A 538 8.49 -5.08 6.67
CA PRO A 538 8.38 -3.72 6.18
C PRO A 538 7.66 -2.82 7.20
N SER A 539 8.26 -1.69 7.51
CA SER A 539 7.80 -0.70 8.48
C SER A 539 7.76 0.68 7.84
N GLY A 540 6.73 1.43 8.16
CA GLY A 540 6.67 2.88 8.01
C GLY A 540 5.95 3.39 6.78
N GLY A 541 5.22 4.48 6.99
CA GLY A 541 4.09 4.83 6.15
C GLY A 541 2.88 3.99 6.57
N ILE A 542 2.07 4.53 7.49
CA ILE A 542 0.69 4.09 7.80
C ILE A 542 -0.29 4.39 6.65
N GLY A 543 0.09 4.02 5.43
CA GLY A 543 -0.74 4.10 4.24
C GLY A 543 -2.03 3.28 4.35
N GLY A 544 -2.89 3.45 3.35
CA GLY A 544 -4.31 3.11 3.48
C GLY A 544 -5.07 4.27 4.09
N ASP A 545 -6.33 4.04 4.42
CA ASP A 545 -7.24 5.04 5.00
C ASP A 545 -6.81 5.48 6.41
N MET A 546 -5.87 4.75 7.02
CA MET A 546 -5.24 5.06 8.30
C MET A 546 -4.55 6.43 8.34
N ILE A 547 -4.15 7.00 7.19
CA ILE A 547 -3.64 8.38 7.09
C ILE A 547 -4.70 9.45 7.40
N PHE A 548 -6.00 9.09 7.38
CA PHE A 548 -7.10 10.00 7.71
C PHE A 548 -7.28 10.15 9.23
N TYR A 549 -6.82 9.15 10.02
CA TYR A 549 -7.08 9.07 11.47
C TYR A 549 -5.82 9.25 12.33
N TYR A 550 -4.65 8.88 11.81
CA TYR A 550 -3.39 8.88 12.55
C TYR A 550 -2.29 9.70 11.88
N THR A 551 -1.30 10.10 12.67
CA THR A 551 -0.09 10.81 12.19
C THR A 551 1.14 10.22 12.86
N GLU A 552 2.22 10.03 12.10
CA GLU A 552 3.44 9.36 12.57
C GLU A 552 4.73 10.01 12.03
N PRO A 553 5.93 9.57 12.48
CA PRO A 553 7.17 9.77 11.75
C PRO A 553 7.17 8.91 10.48
N LYS A 554 7.12 9.52 9.29
CA LYS A 554 7.22 8.81 8.01
C LYS A 554 8.64 8.32 7.75
N ALA A 555 8.86 7.01 7.68
CA ALA A 555 10.13 6.42 7.21
C ALA A 555 9.95 4.97 6.72
N GLY A 556 9.85 4.76 5.42
CA GLY A 556 9.73 3.44 4.80
C GLY A 556 11.03 2.65 4.88
N ASN A 557 11.00 1.53 5.62
CA ASN A 557 12.16 0.69 5.91
C ASN A 557 11.78 -0.79 5.86
N LEU A 558 12.60 -1.62 5.21
CA LEU A 558 12.65 -3.06 5.47
C LEU A 558 13.66 -3.32 6.58
N TRP A 559 13.19 -3.82 7.71
CA TRP A 559 14.03 -4.29 8.81
C TRP A 559 14.22 -5.80 8.74
N VAL A 560 15.44 -6.30 8.98
CA VAL A 560 15.74 -7.74 9.02
C VAL A 560 16.50 -8.09 10.29
N PHE A 561 16.08 -9.16 10.95
CA PHE A 561 16.52 -9.59 12.28
C PHE A 561 17.08 -11.03 12.27
N ALA A 562 18.02 -11.32 13.17
CA ALA A 562 18.58 -12.66 13.40
C ALA A 562 19.12 -12.82 14.85
N LEU A 563 19.44 -14.04 15.26
CA LEU A 563 20.04 -14.33 16.59
C LEU A 563 21.57 -14.13 16.65
N ASP A 564 22.24 -14.26 15.50
CA ASP A 564 23.70 -14.20 15.36
C ASP A 564 24.08 -13.14 14.29
N GLY A 565 23.89 -11.87 14.67
CA GLY A 565 24.01 -10.67 13.82
C GLY A 565 25.04 -9.64 14.29
N GLY A 566 26.10 -10.07 15.00
CA GLY A 566 27.28 -9.21 15.21
C GLY A 566 27.81 -8.70 13.86
N PRO A 567 28.23 -7.43 13.73
CA PRO A 567 28.32 -6.73 12.44
C PRO A 567 29.26 -7.44 11.46
N ARG A 568 28.67 -8.11 10.48
CA ARG A 568 29.36 -8.65 9.29
C ARG A 568 29.82 -7.45 8.44
N GLU A 569 30.91 -7.58 7.67
CA GLU A 569 31.41 -6.47 6.84
C GLU A 569 30.37 -6.06 5.78
N VAL A 570 29.68 -4.96 6.02
CA VAL A 570 28.69 -4.40 5.10
C VAL A 570 29.43 -3.68 3.97
N GLN A 571 29.28 -4.17 2.73
CA GLN A 571 29.68 -3.38 1.56
C GLN A 571 28.84 -2.09 1.52
N ALA A 572 29.49 -0.93 1.39
CA ALA A 572 28.83 0.38 1.50
C ALA A 572 27.63 0.49 0.53
N GLY A 573 26.42 0.47 1.08
CA GLY A 573 25.17 0.20 0.33
C GLY A 573 24.76 1.24 -0.71
N THR A 574 25.47 2.36 -0.85
CA THR A 574 25.31 3.32 -1.94
C THR A 574 26.61 4.07 -2.23
N ASN A 575 27.06 4.05 -3.50
CA ASN A 575 27.96 5.09 -4.02
C ASN A 575 27.14 6.36 -4.29
N LEU A 576 27.03 7.23 -3.27
CA LEU A 576 26.35 8.53 -3.39
C LEU A 576 27.06 9.42 -4.42
N THR A 577 26.56 9.39 -5.65
CA THR A 577 27.01 10.26 -6.74
C THR A 577 26.17 11.53 -6.73
N PRO A 578 26.76 12.74 -6.57
CA PRO A 578 25.99 13.98 -6.60
C PRO A 578 25.21 14.14 -7.91
N LEU A 579 23.96 14.58 -7.81
CA LEU A 579 23.17 14.97 -8.99
C LEU A 579 23.93 16.04 -9.80
N PRO A 580 23.89 16.01 -11.15
CA PRO A 580 24.47 17.07 -11.97
C PRO A 580 23.91 18.45 -11.60
N GLY A 581 24.76 19.34 -11.08
CA GLY A 581 24.35 20.66 -10.55
C GLY A 581 23.70 20.65 -9.15
N GLY A 582 23.44 19.49 -8.54
CA GLY A 582 22.80 19.37 -7.22
C GLY A 582 23.68 19.76 -6.03
N LEU A 583 24.99 19.94 -6.23
CA LEU A 583 25.91 20.56 -5.27
C LEU A 583 26.70 21.66 -5.99
N PRO A 584 26.52 22.95 -5.66
CA PRO A 584 27.29 24.02 -6.27
C PRO A 584 28.76 23.91 -5.82
N ARG A 585 29.67 23.69 -6.77
CA ARG A 585 31.11 23.62 -6.45
C ARG A 585 31.64 25.02 -6.14
N VAL A 586 32.37 25.14 -5.04
CA VAL A 586 33.04 26.39 -4.65
C VAL A 586 34.04 26.78 -5.75
N GLY A 587 33.70 27.80 -6.53
CA GLY A 587 34.51 28.29 -7.65
C GLY A 587 33.86 28.19 -9.04
N GLU A 588 32.65 27.62 -9.19
CA GLU A 588 31.96 27.60 -10.49
C GLU A 588 31.49 29.01 -10.94
N PRO A 589 31.83 29.47 -12.16
CA PRO A 589 31.45 30.81 -12.63
C PRO A 589 29.94 30.98 -12.81
N GLY A 590 29.32 31.73 -11.90
CA GLY A 590 27.90 32.07 -11.93
C GLY A 590 27.23 32.07 -10.56
N HIS A 591 27.75 31.28 -9.61
CA HIS A 591 27.14 31.10 -8.28
C HIS A 591 27.94 31.80 -7.17
N THR A 592 27.83 33.14 -7.11
CA THR A 592 28.44 33.92 -6.02
C THR A 592 27.53 34.03 -4.81
N LEU A 593 27.72 33.16 -3.81
CA LEU A 593 27.55 33.61 -2.43
C LEU A 593 28.58 34.72 -2.14
N GLY A 594 28.17 35.77 -1.44
CA GLY A 594 28.82 37.09 -1.50
C GLY A 594 30.26 37.14 -0.97
N GLY A 595 31.24 37.00 -1.86
CA GLY A 595 32.55 37.68 -1.79
C GLY A 595 33.52 37.26 -0.68
N ARG A 596 33.25 36.21 0.10
CA ARG A 596 34.21 35.69 1.11
C ARG A 596 34.28 34.17 1.12
N VAL A 597 35.41 33.65 0.64
CA VAL A 597 35.90 32.33 1.07
C VAL A 597 36.27 32.44 2.55
N LEU A 598 35.80 31.51 3.38
CA LEU A 598 36.20 31.38 4.78
C LEU A 598 37.34 30.35 4.88
N PRO A 599 38.59 30.75 5.18
CA PRO A 599 39.65 29.80 5.49
C PRO A 599 39.33 29.07 6.80
N GLY A 600 39.46 27.74 6.84
CA GLY A 600 39.33 26.95 8.06
C GLY A 600 37.98 26.29 8.32
N TYR A 601 37.04 26.26 7.36
CA TYR A 601 35.85 25.39 7.45
C TYR A 601 36.15 23.97 6.98
N GLY A 602 36.75 23.20 7.88
CA GLY A 602 36.92 21.76 7.82
C GLY A 602 37.28 21.26 9.22
N PHE A 603 36.78 20.09 9.62
CA PHE A 603 37.23 19.49 10.87
C PHE A 603 38.64 18.91 10.66
N GLU A 604 39.62 19.39 11.44
CA GLU A 604 40.89 18.68 11.62
C GLU A 604 40.56 17.24 12.06
N PRO A 605 41.07 16.19 11.39
CA PRO A 605 40.85 14.82 11.82
C PRO A 605 41.43 14.61 13.22
N THR A 606 40.70 13.90 14.07
CA THR A 606 41.25 13.44 15.36
C THR A 606 42.51 12.61 15.13
N GLU A 607 43.51 12.76 15.99
CA GLU A 607 44.78 12.05 15.87
C GLU A 607 44.53 10.53 15.93
N GLY A 608 44.80 9.83 14.81
CA GLY A 608 44.48 8.40 14.63
C GLY A 608 43.24 8.09 13.77
N SER A 609 42.49 9.08 13.28
CA SER A 609 41.41 8.90 12.29
C SER A 609 41.80 9.46 10.93
N GLU A 610 42.59 8.73 10.14
CA GLU A 610 42.80 9.08 8.73
C GLU A 610 41.51 8.84 7.92
N PRO A 611 41.14 9.74 6.99
CA PRO A 611 40.00 9.51 6.10
C PRO A 611 40.20 8.25 5.24
N VAL A 612 39.15 7.44 5.09
CA VAL A 612 39.18 6.28 4.18
C VAL A 612 39.41 6.77 2.76
N ALA A 613 40.60 6.53 2.22
CA ALA A 613 40.97 6.97 0.88
C ALA A 613 40.12 6.24 -0.17
N PRO A 614 39.44 6.96 -1.09
CA PRO A 614 38.83 6.31 -2.25
C PRO A 614 39.94 5.68 -3.09
N GLY A 615 39.80 4.39 -3.41
CA GLY A 615 40.85 3.60 -4.04
C GLY A 615 41.34 4.21 -5.37
N ALA A 616 42.56 4.75 -5.36
CA ALA A 616 43.09 5.49 -6.49
C ALA A 616 43.45 4.57 -7.68
N PRO A 617 43.03 4.90 -8.91
CA PRO A 617 43.65 4.32 -10.11
C PRO A 617 45.11 4.81 -10.23
N ALA A 618 45.99 3.97 -10.78
CA ALA A 618 47.44 4.22 -10.74
C ALA A 618 47.88 5.49 -11.48
N GLU A 619 48.71 6.31 -10.83
CA GLU A 619 49.29 7.54 -11.37
C GLU A 619 50.40 7.31 -12.41
N PRO A 620 50.62 8.29 -13.30
CA PRO A 620 51.95 8.56 -13.83
C PRO A 620 52.42 10.03 -13.73
N ASP A 621 53.63 10.19 -13.17
CA ASP A 621 54.62 11.27 -13.37
C ASP A 621 54.34 12.73 -12.87
N PRO A 622 54.98 13.17 -11.77
CA PRO A 622 54.86 14.53 -11.24
C PRO A 622 55.83 15.53 -11.91
N SER A 623 55.47 16.08 -13.07
CA SER A 623 56.35 16.98 -13.83
C SER A 623 55.75 18.30 -14.37
N SER A 624 54.75 18.91 -13.70
CA SER A 624 54.38 20.32 -13.98
C SER A 624 53.67 21.10 -12.86
N ALA A 625 54.35 22.10 -12.28
CA ALA A 625 53.80 23.28 -11.58
C ALA A 625 54.66 24.52 -11.95
N PRO A 626 54.08 25.71 -12.31
CA PRO A 626 53.89 26.86 -11.37
C PRO A 626 52.72 27.83 -11.81
N GLU A 627 52.38 29.01 -11.25
CA GLU A 627 52.61 29.72 -9.96
C GLU A 627 51.43 30.70 -9.65
N ALA A 628 51.06 30.84 -8.37
CA ALA A 628 50.71 32.05 -7.57
C ALA A 628 50.09 33.39 -8.11
N ARG A 629 49.48 34.14 -7.13
CA ARG A 629 49.16 35.62 -7.04
C ARG A 629 47.79 36.11 -7.57
N SER A 630 47.12 37.18 -7.04
CA SER A 630 47.19 37.92 -5.74
C SER A 630 46.10 39.01 -5.55
N GLU A 631 45.52 39.11 -4.33
CA GLU A 631 45.05 40.32 -3.57
C GLU A 631 43.89 41.29 -4.01
N VAL A 632 43.36 42.02 -2.98
CA VAL A 632 42.64 43.33 -2.92
C VAL A 632 41.11 43.36 -2.64
N ASP A 633 40.64 44.38 -1.87
CA ASP A 633 39.34 44.54 -1.15
C ASP A 633 38.74 46.01 -1.35
N PRO A 634 37.81 46.61 -0.54
CA PRO A 634 36.38 46.86 -0.88
C PRO A 634 35.90 48.35 -0.84
N THR A 635 34.57 48.62 -1.00
CA THR A 635 33.70 49.79 -0.54
C THR A 635 32.37 49.84 -1.38
N THR A 636 31.18 50.43 -1.07
CA THR A 636 30.46 51.05 0.10
C THR A 636 28.91 51.13 -0.15
N ALA A 637 28.11 51.58 0.83
CA ALA A 637 26.64 51.88 0.76
C ALA A 637 26.30 53.19 1.57
N PRO A 638 25.05 53.64 1.93
CA PRO A 638 23.65 53.28 1.57
C PRO A 638 22.69 54.53 1.32
N GLY A 639 21.34 54.38 1.29
CA GLY A 639 20.38 55.54 1.39
C GLY A 639 18.85 55.28 1.15
N ALA A 640 17.96 56.10 1.73
CA ALA A 640 16.46 56.09 1.69
C ALA A 640 15.89 57.53 2.03
N PRO A 641 14.57 57.90 2.20
CA PRO A 641 13.32 57.15 2.53
C PRO A 641 12.03 57.53 1.70
N ALA A 642 10.88 57.89 2.32
CA ALA A 642 9.51 57.96 1.74
C ALA A 642 8.57 59.02 2.40
N GLU A 643 7.37 59.31 1.83
CA GLU A 643 6.11 59.75 2.51
C GLU A 643 4.86 59.83 1.57
N VAL A 644 3.69 60.34 2.04
CA VAL A 644 2.29 59.83 1.82
C VAL A 644 1.23 60.99 1.73
N ASP A 645 0.05 60.96 1.07
CA ASP A 645 -0.54 60.12 -0.02
C ASP A 645 -1.75 60.79 -0.80
N PRO A 646 -2.94 61.09 -0.20
CA PRO A 646 -4.26 60.92 -0.88
C PRO A 646 -5.14 62.22 -0.92
N PRO A 647 -6.43 62.23 -1.37
CA PRO A 647 -7.34 61.22 -2.01
C PRO A 647 -7.85 61.73 -3.41
N SER A 648 -8.97 61.39 -4.11
CA SER A 648 -10.15 60.45 -4.19
C SER A 648 -10.84 60.73 -5.58
N ALA A 649 -11.93 60.14 -6.12
CA ALA A 649 -12.71 58.87 -6.14
C ALA A 649 -13.88 59.09 -7.19
N PRO A 650 -14.78 58.14 -7.58
CA PRO A 650 -14.95 56.72 -7.22
C PRO A 650 -15.05 55.73 -8.42
N ASP A 651 -15.13 54.42 -8.12
CA ASP A 651 -16.15 53.42 -8.57
C ASP A 651 -15.57 51.99 -8.79
N ALA A 652 -16.44 50.97 -8.69
CA ALA A 652 -16.30 49.61 -9.22
C ALA A 652 -15.16 48.67 -8.73
N SER A 653 -14.79 48.69 -7.45
CA SER A 653 -14.28 47.47 -6.78
C SER A 653 -14.38 47.55 -5.25
N SER A 654 -14.90 46.50 -4.60
CA SER A 654 -14.83 46.34 -3.14
C SER A 654 -14.89 44.87 -2.74
N VAL A 655 -13.73 44.33 -2.34
CA VAL A 655 -13.67 43.18 -1.42
C VAL A 655 -14.45 43.55 -0.14
N PRO A 656 -15.18 42.64 0.51
CA PRO A 656 -15.84 42.94 1.79
C PRO A 656 -14.82 43.42 2.82
N ASP A 657 -14.99 44.63 3.36
CA ASP A 657 -14.10 45.18 4.38
C ASP A 657 -14.38 44.52 5.73
N ALA A 658 -13.84 43.31 5.91
CA ALA A 658 -14.00 42.50 7.10
C ALA A 658 -13.02 42.89 8.22
N SER A 659 -12.81 44.20 8.44
CA SER A 659 -12.02 44.72 9.56
C SER A 659 -12.77 44.58 10.91
N GLY A 660 -13.04 43.34 11.31
CA GLY A 660 -13.75 42.98 12.55
C GLY A 660 -15.21 42.53 12.37
N ALA A 661 -15.68 42.34 11.15
CA ALA A 661 -16.97 41.68 10.88
C ALA A 661 -16.86 40.16 11.11
N ALA A 662 -17.95 39.52 11.55
CA ALA A 662 -18.11 38.07 11.51
C ALA A 662 -18.62 37.61 10.14
N ASN A 663 -18.44 36.33 9.80
CA ASN A 663 -18.99 35.75 8.59
C ASN A 663 -20.54 35.75 8.63
N PRO A 664 -21.24 36.41 7.70
CA PRO A 664 -22.71 36.48 7.71
C PRO A 664 -23.38 35.14 7.42
N LEU A 665 -22.65 34.17 6.84
CA LEU A 665 -23.14 32.82 6.54
C LEU A 665 -22.75 31.79 7.61
N GLN A 666 -22.21 32.23 8.75
CA GLN A 666 -21.69 31.31 9.77
C GLN A 666 -22.80 30.49 10.44
N GLY A 667 -22.78 29.18 10.23
CA GLY A 667 -23.78 28.25 10.78
C GLY A 667 -25.02 28.07 9.91
N ASP A 668 -25.09 28.68 8.72
CA ASP A 668 -26.11 28.33 7.73
C ASP A 668 -25.74 27.01 7.03
N ALA A 669 -26.60 26.00 7.15
CA ALA A 669 -26.32 24.66 6.64
C ALA A 669 -26.22 24.60 5.10
N ALA A 670 -27.01 25.41 4.37
CA ALA A 670 -26.95 25.44 2.91
C ALA A 670 -25.67 26.14 2.42
N ALA A 671 -25.26 27.23 3.10
CA ALA A 671 -23.99 27.88 2.83
C ALA A 671 -22.78 27.00 3.16
N ILE A 672 -22.85 26.19 4.23
CA ILE A 672 -21.84 25.20 4.57
C ILE A 672 -21.73 24.12 3.49
N SER A 673 -22.83 23.50 3.07
CA SER A 673 -22.81 22.48 2.00
C SER A 673 -22.32 23.03 0.65
N ALA A 674 -22.71 24.26 0.30
CA ALA A 674 -22.22 24.89 -0.92
C ALA A 674 -20.71 25.24 -0.82
N GLY A 675 -20.27 25.72 0.33
CA GLY A 675 -18.86 26.00 0.64
C GLY A 675 -17.98 24.75 0.64
N GLU A 676 -18.51 23.61 1.11
CA GLU A 676 -17.82 22.31 1.02
C GLU A 676 -17.56 21.92 -0.44
N ARG A 677 -18.59 22.01 -1.29
CA ARG A 677 -18.46 21.68 -2.72
C ARG A 677 -17.42 22.58 -3.40
N ILE A 678 -17.47 23.89 -3.15
CA ILE A 678 -16.47 24.84 -3.69
C ILE A 678 -15.06 24.52 -3.16
N TYR A 679 -14.92 24.17 -1.89
CA TYR A 679 -13.63 23.75 -1.30
C TYR A 679 -13.10 22.46 -1.96
N ARG A 680 -13.95 21.45 -2.15
CA ARG A 680 -13.60 20.18 -2.82
C ARG A 680 -13.26 20.39 -4.30
N GLU A 681 -13.96 21.27 -5.01
CA GLU A 681 -13.66 21.63 -6.41
C GLU A 681 -12.35 22.43 -6.58
N ARG A 682 -12.06 23.37 -5.67
CA ARG A 682 -11.10 24.48 -5.94
C ARG A 682 -9.94 24.62 -4.96
N CYS A 683 -10.07 24.11 -3.74
CA CYS A 683 -9.12 24.36 -2.66
C CYS A 683 -8.39 23.09 -2.19
N VAL A 684 -9.08 21.94 -2.18
CA VAL A 684 -8.58 20.71 -1.54
C VAL A 684 -7.27 20.21 -2.14
N ILE A 685 -7.03 20.37 -3.44
CA ILE A 685 -5.79 19.97 -4.13
C ILE A 685 -4.56 20.63 -3.46
N CYS A 686 -4.67 21.92 -3.14
CA CYS A 686 -3.61 22.66 -2.46
C CYS A 686 -3.68 22.57 -0.93
N HIS A 687 -4.86 22.36 -0.35
CA HIS A 687 -5.11 22.55 1.09
C HIS A 687 -5.54 21.29 1.86
N ARG A 688 -5.51 20.09 1.23
CA ARG A 688 -5.70 18.80 1.91
C ARG A 688 -4.68 18.61 3.03
N SER A 689 -5.14 18.11 4.18
CA SER A 689 -4.30 17.80 5.33
C SER A 689 -3.18 16.82 4.95
N GLY A 690 -1.94 17.13 5.34
CA GLY A 690 -0.79 16.22 5.21
C GLY A 690 -0.17 16.06 3.81
N SER A 691 -0.83 16.46 2.73
CA SER A 691 -0.36 16.21 1.35
C SER A 691 -0.73 17.29 0.31
N GLY A 692 -1.17 18.47 0.74
CA GLY A 692 -1.41 19.63 -0.13
C GLY A 692 -0.17 20.51 -0.34
N ALA A 693 -0.10 21.21 -1.48
CA ALA A 693 0.98 22.16 -1.80
C ALA A 693 0.96 23.47 -0.98
N GLY A 694 -0.04 23.65 -0.12
CA GLY A 694 -0.21 24.74 0.83
C GLY A 694 -0.67 24.23 2.20
N PRO A 695 -0.73 25.12 3.22
CA PRO A 695 -1.13 24.72 4.57
C PRO A 695 -2.61 24.30 4.62
N SER A 696 -2.96 23.38 5.53
CA SER A 696 -4.36 23.11 5.90
C SER A 696 -5.09 24.42 6.20
N LEU A 697 -6.28 24.59 5.62
CA LEU A 697 -7.15 25.72 5.93
C LEU A 697 -8.01 25.46 7.18
N PHE A 698 -8.31 24.19 7.49
CA PHE A 698 -8.84 23.78 8.78
C PHE A 698 -7.81 24.07 9.88
N ARG A 699 -8.28 24.64 10.99
CA ARG A 699 -7.54 25.06 12.19
C ARG A 699 -6.38 26.02 11.90
N SER A 700 -6.42 26.70 10.75
CA SER A 700 -5.33 27.56 10.23
C SER A 700 -5.07 28.84 11.03
N GLY A 701 -6.01 29.24 11.92
CA GLY A 701 -5.88 30.44 12.76
C GLY A 701 -5.82 31.77 11.99
N LEU A 702 -6.10 31.76 10.68
CA LEU A 702 -6.06 32.94 9.84
C LEU A 702 -7.20 33.92 10.21
N PRO A 703 -6.91 35.19 10.54
CA PRO A 703 -7.98 36.18 10.74
C PRO A 703 -8.83 36.32 9.49
N LEU A 704 -10.15 36.33 9.63
CA LEU A 704 -11.12 36.32 8.52
C LEU A 704 -10.81 37.33 7.40
N GLY A 705 -10.55 38.61 7.72
CA GLY A 705 -10.17 39.60 6.69
C GLY A 705 -8.91 39.25 5.89
N ARG A 706 -7.96 38.52 6.51
CA ARG A 706 -6.77 37.97 5.83
C ARG A 706 -7.11 36.72 5.02
N PHE A 707 -8.07 35.90 5.45
CA PHE A 707 -8.58 34.78 4.63
C PHE A 707 -9.21 35.30 3.34
N LEU A 708 -10.17 36.24 3.43
CA LEU A 708 -10.86 36.82 2.27
C LEU A 708 -9.88 37.44 1.26
N ASP A 709 -8.94 38.28 1.74
CA ASP A 709 -7.89 38.89 0.91
C ASP A 709 -6.99 37.82 0.23
N THR A 710 -6.65 36.74 0.94
CA THR A 710 -5.81 35.65 0.41
C THR A 710 -6.52 34.83 -0.65
N VAL A 711 -7.82 34.53 -0.50
CA VAL A 711 -8.58 33.79 -1.51
C VAL A 711 -8.85 34.69 -2.72
N ASN A 712 -9.31 35.92 -2.50
CA ASN A 712 -9.63 36.85 -3.57
C ASN A 712 -8.39 37.17 -4.44
N ARG A 713 -7.28 37.59 -3.83
CA ARG A 713 -6.08 38.13 -4.55
C ARG A 713 -4.88 37.19 -4.61
N GLY A 714 -4.98 35.99 -4.04
CA GLY A 714 -3.85 35.07 -3.92
C GLY A 714 -2.73 35.60 -3.02
N ARG A 715 -1.49 35.11 -3.24
CA ARG A 715 -0.28 35.66 -2.60
C ARG A 715 0.85 35.84 -3.63
N PRO A 716 1.19 37.10 -4.00
CA PRO A 716 2.35 37.37 -4.85
C PRO A 716 3.62 36.74 -4.29
N GLY A 717 4.30 35.94 -5.10
CA GLY A 717 5.51 35.22 -4.71
C GLY A 717 5.28 33.84 -4.06
N THR A 718 4.06 33.31 -4.05
CA THR A 718 3.79 31.90 -3.69
C THR A 718 2.85 31.24 -4.70
N ASN A 719 2.64 29.93 -4.58
CA ASN A 719 1.74 29.15 -5.43
C ASN A 719 0.24 29.32 -5.08
N MET A 720 -0.15 30.33 -4.29
CA MET A 720 -1.56 30.60 -3.96
C MET A 720 -2.18 31.53 -5.03
N PRO A 721 -3.06 31.03 -5.91
CA PRO A 721 -3.66 31.83 -6.98
C PRO A 721 -4.73 32.80 -6.45
N ALA A 722 -5.05 33.80 -7.27
CA ALA A 722 -6.20 34.67 -7.06
C ALA A 722 -7.48 33.99 -7.57
N PHE A 723 -8.56 34.04 -6.80
CA PHE A 723 -9.88 33.52 -7.19
C PHE A 723 -10.89 34.62 -7.55
N GLU A 724 -10.50 35.90 -7.62
CA GLU A 724 -11.42 37.03 -7.91
C GLU A 724 -12.10 37.00 -9.29
N GLU A 725 -11.60 36.21 -10.24
CA GLU A 725 -12.28 35.93 -11.53
C GLU A 725 -13.07 34.61 -11.54
N LEU A 726 -13.00 33.81 -10.46
CA LEU A 726 -13.52 32.43 -10.39
C LEU A 726 -14.58 32.21 -9.30
N LEU A 727 -14.56 32.99 -8.22
CA LEU A 727 -15.46 32.90 -7.08
C LEU A 727 -16.08 34.27 -6.79
N SER A 728 -17.40 34.32 -6.56
CA SER A 728 -18.05 35.52 -6.05
C SER A 728 -17.71 35.77 -4.59
N PRO A 729 -17.94 36.99 -4.04
CA PRO A 729 -17.75 37.25 -2.62
C PRO A 729 -18.56 36.29 -1.72
N ASP A 730 -19.76 35.89 -2.14
CA ASP A 730 -20.61 34.97 -1.40
C ASP A 730 -20.07 33.53 -1.43
N ASP A 731 -19.44 33.09 -2.51
CA ASP A 731 -18.76 31.79 -2.59
C ASP A 731 -17.58 31.72 -1.59
N ILE A 732 -16.82 32.81 -1.47
CA ILE A 732 -15.71 32.90 -0.50
C ILE A 732 -16.25 32.89 0.95
N TRP A 733 -17.40 33.52 1.21
CA TRP A 733 -18.09 33.45 2.51
C TRP A 733 -18.61 32.04 2.84
N GLN A 734 -19.11 31.31 1.83
CA GLN A 734 -19.55 29.91 1.96
C GLN A 734 -18.37 29.00 2.30
N VAL A 735 -17.25 29.08 1.58
CA VAL A 735 -16.03 28.31 1.88
C VAL A 735 -15.53 28.60 3.30
N HIS A 736 -15.55 29.87 3.74
CA HIS A 736 -15.21 30.20 5.13
C HIS A 736 -16.21 29.62 6.15
N ALA A 737 -17.51 29.60 5.84
CA ALA A 737 -18.53 29.00 6.71
C ALA A 737 -18.28 27.49 6.91
N PHE A 738 -17.99 26.79 5.81
CA PHE A 738 -17.60 25.37 5.82
C PHE A 738 -16.36 25.11 6.67
N LEU A 739 -15.24 25.80 6.40
CA LEU A 739 -14.00 25.64 7.16
C LEU A 739 -14.22 25.84 8.67
N MET A 740 -14.92 26.92 9.05
CA MET A 740 -15.23 27.21 10.45
C MET A 740 -16.26 26.25 11.08
N SER A 741 -17.10 25.58 10.28
CA SER A 741 -18.00 24.54 10.79
C SER A 741 -17.28 23.24 11.13
N ARG A 742 -16.16 22.93 10.45
CA ARG A 742 -15.29 21.79 10.80
C ARG A 742 -14.27 22.12 11.88
N ASP A 743 -13.88 23.39 12.04
CA ASP A 743 -13.06 23.85 13.17
C ASP A 743 -13.82 23.92 14.50
N ALA A 744 -15.15 23.79 14.47
CA ALA A 744 -16.02 23.67 15.65
C ALA A 744 -16.22 22.20 16.12
N LEU A 745 -15.52 21.25 15.49
CA LEU A 745 -15.47 19.81 15.77
C LEU A 745 -14.04 19.41 16.15
#